data_AF-A0A359H9L3-F1
#
_entry.id   AF-A0A359H9L3-F1
#
_cell.length_a   1.000
_cell.length_b   1.000
_cell.length_c   1.000
_cell.angle_alpha   90.00
_cell.angle_beta   90.00
_cell.angle_gamma   90.00
#
_symmetry.space_group_name_H-M   'P 1'
#
loop_
_entity.id
_entity.type
_entity.pdbx_description
1 polymer ?
#
loop_
_entity_poly.entity_id
_entity_poly.type
_entity_poly.pdbx_seq_one_letter_code
_entity_poly.pdbx_strand_id
1 'polypeptide(L)'
;MKTIIMAGGEGSRLRPITCGRPKPMAPVVNRPVMFHIVELLKKHGFYNIGVTLQYKPEFIRSFFGNGSEQGVSMQYFIEEVPLGTAGSVKNAQTFLDETFLVISGDALTDLDLSAAVDFHRKRGAIATLVLTRVGCPLEYGVVITKQDGTITRFLEKPAWGEVFSDTVNTGIYILEPEVLDYIPDNRSFDFSQDLFPALLRDKKPLFGVVSPGYWCDIGNIQQYIQAHYDVLAGKVNTGISARQVKPGIWIGEGVDLHAECHLEGPILIGNGCCIGAGVKISPYTTIGDGCLIQENASLKQSVLWNNVYLGPGTALRGAVLCSRVQVRSNSEVYEGAVVGSDSVLQERSIVRPEVKIWPNKQTEAGSIVNNSLIWGACWSRKLFGLEGVTGMFNIEVTAELACRLGAAFCTVLGAESRVAVSADNYPPAQMLKEALASGMQSTGAVVYDLGTVITPLHRFAVSNLGLAGGVHIKISQRNPEHVSILFFNAKGGNISRGIERKIENILFRDDFPRVDMAHVRLRRYVRKITDLYLQELLKGVDVELIRKSGLTLILACDQNNLQKYITALGKSLNLTFKNLNLSGTDGAMLSWEKCIEKLPAVSSMVCNERAWAGVLIDPDADHLVLVDERGRLIQDNMLVVLTALIILKSQRGPVFVPVTAPQVVENLAMQYNGRVIRTKTAVQDLIEKVLGQDQGCIEYSGLSQFLLNFDALGALLGILGFAVQQGFSLGELIDEIPSFFVSKKEISVPWEAKGRVIRVLTETEQEMQLLDGVKVFHNDGWALVLPDPEEPVCRVFSEGASMEIAESLADLYIKKISEIIDKS
;
A
#
# COMPACT_ATOMS: atom_id res chain seq x y z
N MET A 1 -16.02 2.13 40.18
CA MET A 1 -15.94 1.90 38.74
C MET A 1 -14.49 1.97 38.34
N LYS A 2 -13.97 0.84 37.88
CA LYS A 2 -12.64 0.68 37.32
C LYS A 2 -12.63 1.14 35.86
N THR A 3 -11.48 1.64 35.42
CA THR A 3 -11.31 2.16 34.06
C THR A 3 -10.03 1.62 33.43
N ILE A 4 -10.03 1.32 32.13
CA ILE A 4 -8.83 1.00 31.35
C ILE A 4 -8.52 2.11 30.36
N ILE A 5 -7.29 2.62 30.40
CA ILE A 5 -6.71 3.46 29.35
C ILE A 5 -5.89 2.58 28.40
N MET A 6 -6.26 2.56 27.12
CA MET A 6 -5.51 1.84 26.09
C MET A 6 -4.35 2.70 25.59
N ALA A 7 -3.11 2.33 25.92
CA ALA A 7 -1.92 3.13 25.64
C ALA A 7 -0.82 2.36 24.88
N GLY A 8 -1.18 1.24 24.23
CA GLY A 8 -0.24 0.36 23.52
C GLY A 8 0.18 0.80 22.11
N GLY A 9 -0.46 1.81 21.50
CA GLY A 9 -0.23 2.17 20.10
C GLY A 9 1.11 2.89 19.83
N GLU A 10 1.82 2.47 18.76
CA GLU A 10 3.09 3.09 18.32
C GLU A 10 2.96 4.53 17.80
N GLY A 11 1.76 4.93 17.33
CA GLY A 11 1.51 6.29 16.82
C GLY A 11 2.29 6.66 15.55
N SER A 12 2.49 5.72 14.63
CA SER A 12 3.35 5.90 13.43
C SER A 12 3.00 7.09 12.53
N ARG A 13 1.71 7.46 12.44
CA ARG A 13 1.21 8.59 11.63
C ARG A 13 1.59 9.97 12.17
N LEU A 14 1.92 10.06 13.46
CA LEU A 14 2.39 11.28 14.10
C LEU A 14 3.91 11.48 13.97
N ARG A 15 4.65 10.50 13.43
CA ARG A 15 6.11 10.66 13.26
C ARG A 15 6.40 11.94 12.45
N PRO A 16 7.38 12.76 12.88
CA PRO A 16 8.45 12.44 13.84
C PRO A 16 8.14 12.66 15.34
N ILE A 17 6.94 13.13 15.72
CA ILE A 17 6.54 13.39 17.13
C ILE A 17 6.69 12.15 18.02
N THR A 18 6.32 10.98 17.50
CA THR A 18 6.27 9.70 18.23
C THR A 18 7.52 8.83 18.05
N CYS A 19 8.58 9.34 17.41
CA CYS A 19 9.83 8.59 17.26
C CYS A 19 10.52 8.33 18.62
N GLY A 20 10.49 9.32 19.52
CA GLY A 20 11.16 9.25 20.82
C GLY A 20 10.25 8.91 22.00
N ARG A 21 8.93 8.82 21.81
CA ARG A 21 7.95 8.68 22.90
C ARG A 21 6.64 8.03 22.41
N PRO A 22 5.86 7.39 23.30
CA PRO A 22 4.56 6.84 22.93
C PRO A 22 3.53 7.94 22.67
N LYS A 23 2.53 7.66 21.83
CA LYS A 23 1.47 8.61 21.41
C LYS A 23 0.76 9.29 22.59
N PRO A 24 0.35 8.59 23.67
CA PRO A 24 -0.29 9.21 24.83
C PRO A 24 0.59 10.24 25.57
N MET A 25 1.91 10.22 25.32
CA MET A 25 2.89 11.15 25.90
C MET A 25 3.25 12.32 24.98
N ALA A 26 2.61 12.45 23.82
CA ALA A 26 2.69 13.68 23.01
C ALA A 26 2.07 14.84 23.81
N PRO A 27 2.71 16.02 23.88
CA PRO A 27 2.21 17.12 24.67
C PRO A 27 1.13 17.91 23.92
N VAL A 28 -0.01 18.12 24.55
CA VAL A 28 -1.06 19.06 24.13
C VAL A 28 -1.16 20.13 25.20
N VAL A 29 -0.84 21.38 24.83
CA VAL A 29 -0.84 22.54 25.74
C VAL A 29 0.06 22.30 26.96
N ASN A 30 1.30 21.84 26.70
CA ASN A 30 2.35 21.46 27.66
C ASN A 30 2.04 20.29 28.61
N ARG A 31 0.97 19.52 28.38
CA ARG A 31 0.66 18.30 29.15
C ARG A 31 0.49 17.09 28.22
N PRO A 32 0.92 15.87 28.61
CA PRO A 32 0.64 14.66 27.83
C PRO A 32 -0.84 14.50 27.46
N VAL A 33 -1.17 13.96 26.29
CA VAL A 33 -2.58 13.64 25.93
C VAL A 33 -3.24 12.79 27.02
N MET A 34 -2.53 11.77 27.51
CA MET A 34 -3.02 10.89 28.57
C MET A 34 -3.31 11.64 29.88
N PHE A 35 -2.63 12.75 30.15
CA PHE A 35 -2.87 13.55 31.36
C PHE A 35 -4.27 14.16 31.32
N HIS A 36 -4.72 14.65 30.17
CA HIS A 36 -6.07 15.19 29.99
C HIS A 36 -7.15 14.12 30.21
N ILE A 37 -6.88 12.88 29.78
CA ILE A 37 -7.77 11.74 30.03
C ILE A 37 -7.87 11.43 31.52
N VAL A 38 -6.74 11.39 32.23
CA VAL A 38 -6.73 11.12 33.68
C VAL A 38 -7.50 12.19 34.45
N GLU A 39 -7.34 13.47 34.08
CA GLU A 39 -8.11 14.57 34.68
C GLU A 39 -9.61 14.47 34.36
N LEU A 40 -9.98 14.08 33.13
CA LEU A 40 -11.38 13.82 32.77
C LEU A 40 -11.97 12.69 33.62
N LEU A 41 -11.27 11.57 33.75
CA LEU A 41 -11.70 10.42 34.55
C LEU A 41 -11.91 10.82 36.01
N LYS A 42 -10.96 11.57 36.58
CA LYS A 42 -11.04 12.10 37.94
C LYS A 42 -12.22 13.04 38.14
N LYS A 43 -12.49 13.93 37.17
CA LYS A 43 -13.65 14.84 37.18
C LYS A 43 -14.98 14.09 37.26
N HIS A 44 -15.06 12.91 36.65
CA HIS A 44 -16.24 12.03 36.69
C HIS A 44 -16.22 11.00 37.84
N GLY A 45 -15.24 11.08 38.76
CA GLY A 45 -15.15 10.21 39.94
C GLY A 45 -14.54 8.83 39.68
N PHE A 46 -13.84 8.63 38.57
CA PHE A 46 -13.15 7.39 38.25
C PHE A 46 -11.68 7.44 38.69
N TYR A 47 -11.41 6.90 39.88
CA TYR A 47 -10.09 6.97 40.52
C TYR A 47 -9.23 5.70 40.34
N ASN A 48 -9.81 4.57 39.97
CA ASN A 48 -9.10 3.29 39.83
C ASN A 48 -8.84 2.98 38.35
N ILE A 49 -7.61 3.16 37.89
CA ILE A 49 -7.25 3.15 36.47
C ILE A 49 -6.25 2.03 36.19
N GLY A 50 -6.58 1.12 35.28
CA GLY A 50 -5.64 0.24 34.62
C GLY A 50 -5.13 0.87 33.32
N VAL A 51 -3.88 0.61 32.95
CA VAL A 51 -3.29 1.12 31.71
C VAL A 51 -2.65 -0.04 30.95
N THR A 52 -3.10 -0.28 29.72
CA THR A 52 -2.50 -1.31 28.86
C THR A 52 -1.38 -0.70 28.04
N LEU A 53 -0.20 -1.31 28.10
CA LEU A 53 1.05 -0.78 27.56
C LEU A 53 1.76 -1.79 26.66
N GLN A 54 2.36 -1.31 25.58
CA GLN A 54 3.21 -2.13 24.71
C GLN A 54 4.41 -1.32 24.21
N TYR A 55 4.18 -0.20 23.52
CA TYR A 55 5.25 0.63 22.97
C TYR A 55 5.82 1.59 24.03
N LYS A 56 7.12 1.45 24.34
CA LYS A 56 7.87 2.32 25.27
C LYS A 56 7.16 2.56 26.63
N PRO A 57 6.76 1.49 27.35
CA PRO A 57 6.00 1.57 28.61
C PRO A 57 6.69 2.40 29.70
N GLU A 58 8.02 2.46 29.67
CA GLU A 58 8.85 3.18 30.62
C GLU A 58 8.53 4.68 30.71
N PHE A 59 8.15 5.31 29.59
CA PHE A 59 7.82 6.74 29.57
C PHE A 59 6.53 7.05 30.34
N ILE A 60 5.52 6.20 30.19
CA ILE A 60 4.23 6.38 30.87
C ILE A 60 4.39 6.06 32.36
N ARG A 61 5.05 4.94 32.69
CA ARG A 61 5.30 4.54 34.09
C ARG A 61 6.15 5.57 34.83
N SER A 62 7.17 6.13 34.19
CA SER A 62 8.03 7.14 34.80
C SER A 62 7.31 8.46 35.05
N PHE A 63 6.31 8.81 34.24
CA PHE A 63 5.59 10.07 34.40
C PHE A 63 4.44 9.97 35.40
N PHE A 64 3.63 8.91 35.32
CA PHE A 64 2.44 8.77 36.18
C PHE A 64 2.69 8.00 37.47
N GLY A 65 3.81 7.25 37.60
CA GLY A 65 4.09 6.48 38.81
C GLY A 65 2.93 5.53 39.14
N ASN A 66 2.45 5.51 40.38
CA ASN A 66 1.23 4.78 40.78
C ASN A 66 -0.05 5.62 40.69
N GLY A 67 0.00 6.81 40.06
CA GLY A 67 -1.11 7.76 39.94
C GLY A 67 -1.30 8.71 41.11
N SER A 68 -0.56 8.55 42.22
CA SER A 68 -0.83 9.31 43.45
C SER A 68 -0.64 10.82 43.29
N GLU A 69 0.31 11.26 42.47
CA GLU A 69 0.54 12.68 42.17
C GLU A 69 -0.64 13.33 41.43
N GLN A 70 -1.41 12.53 40.68
CA GLN A 70 -2.62 12.97 39.98
C GLN A 70 -3.89 12.76 40.82
N GLY A 71 -3.77 12.16 42.01
CA GLY A 71 -4.90 11.87 42.90
C GLY A 71 -5.76 10.68 42.42
N VAL A 72 -5.15 9.72 41.72
CA VAL A 72 -5.78 8.48 41.25
C VAL A 72 -4.90 7.28 41.63
N SER A 73 -5.42 6.07 41.47
CA SER A 73 -4.66 4.81 41.61
C SER A 73 -4.48 4.19 40.23
N MET A 74 -3.22 3.94 39.85
CA MET A 74 -2.86 3.36 38.56
C MET A 74 -2.20 1.98 38.69
N GLN A 75 -2.65 1.04 37.87
CA GLN A 75 -2.03 -0.26 37.65
C GLN A 75 -1.69 -0.43 36.17
N TYR A 76 -0.54 -1.05 35.87
CA TYR A 76 -0.05 -1.20 34.50
C TYR A 76 -0.06 -2.66 34.07
N PHE A 77 -0.54 -2.92 32.86
CA PHE A 77 -0.59 -4.22 32.23
C PHE A 77 0.25 -4.16 30.96
N ILE A 78 1.41 -4.80 30.98
CA ILE A 78 2.37 -4.76 29.87
C ILE A 78 2.13 -5.99 28.99
N GLU A 79 2.01 -5.76 27.70
CA GLU A 79 1.94 -6.81 26.68
C GLU A 79 3.31 -7.02 26.05
N GLU A 80 3.78 -8.26 26.01
CA GLU A 80 5.02 -8.62 25.29
C GLU A 80 4.80 -8.66 23.77
N VAL A 81 3.62 -9.10 23.35
CA VAL A 81 3.20 -9.21 21.95
C VAL A 81 1.89 -8.42 21.80
N PRO A 82 1.71 -7.61 20.74
CA PRO A 82 0.49 -6.82 20.58
C PRO A 82 -0.75 -7.71 20.44
N LEU A 83 -1.66 -7.66 21.43
CA LEU A 83 -2.87 -8.48 21.51
C LEU A 83 -4.09 -7.82 20.84
N GLY A 84 -3.91 -6.72 20.11
CA GLY A 84 -5.04 -5.95 19.55
C GLY A 84 -5.78 -5.16 20.63
N THR A 85 -6.74 -4.34 20.22
CA THR A 85 -7.42 -3.39 21.13
C THR A 85 -8.23 -4.09 22.22
N ALA A 86 -9.00 -5.12 21.87
CA ALA A 86 -9.79 -5.89 22.85
C ALA A 86 -8.93 -6.90 23.62
N GLY A 87 -7.95 -7.53 22.97
CA GLY A 87 -7.01 -8.43 23.64
C GLY A 87 -6.15 -7.72 24.69
N SER A 88 -5.79 -6.45 24.46
CA SER A 88 -5.09 -5.63 25.46
C SER A 88 -5.88 -5.48 26.76
N VAL A 89 -7.20 -5.27 26.65
CA VAL A 89 -8.10 -5.13 27.81
C VAL A 89 -8.31 -6.49 28.48
N LYS A 90 -8.40 -7.58 27.71
CA LYS A 90 -8.48 -8.95 28.25
C LYS A 90 -7.25 -9.31 29.09
N ASN A 91 -6.06 -8.82 28.76
CA ASN A 91 -4.86 -9.00 29.58
C ASN A 91 -5.02 -8.40 31.00
N ALA A 92 -5.89 -7.41 31.16
CA ALA A 92 -6.24 -6.82 32.46
C ALA A 92 -7.45 -7.48 33.13
N GLN A 93 -7.95 -8.64 32.66
CA GLN A 93 -9.18 -9.26 33.17
C GLN A 93 -9.21 -9.45 34.70
N THR A 94 -8.08 -9.76 35.32
CA THR A 94 -8.00 -9.94 36.79
C THR A 94 -8.33 -8.66 37.57
N PHE A 95 -8.20 -7.49 36.93
CA PHE A 95 -8.60 -6.21 37.48
C PHE A 95 -10.08 -5.89 37.21
N LEU A 96 -10.74 -6.52 36.24
CA LEU A 96 -12.06 -6.15 35.74
C LEU A 96 -13.17 -7.07 36.26
N ASP A 97 -13.53 -6.90 37.54
CA ASP A 97 -14.53 -7.68 38.29
C ASP A 97 -15.91 -7.00 38.43
N GLU A 98 -16.04 -5.76 37.96
CA GLU A 98 -17.27 -4.96 37.94
C GLU A 98 -17.41 -4.28 36.58
N THR A 99 -18.59 -3.70 36.27
CA THR A 99 -18.79 -2.84 35.10
C THR A 99 -17.66 -1.81 35.01
N PHE A 100 -17.02 -1.72 33.85
CA PHE A 100 -15.80 -0.93 33.67
C PHE A 100 -15.87 -0.05 32.42
N LEU A 101 -15.10 1.04 32.45
CA LEU A 101 -14.96 1.96 31.32
C LEU A 101 -13.64 1.69 30.59
N VAL A 102 -13.67 1.74 29.27
CA VAL A 102 -12.47 1.67 28.40
C VAL A 102 -12.37 2.99 27.64
N ILE A 103 -11.18 3.57 27.58
CA ILE A 103 -10.92 4.81 26.85
C ILE A 103 -9.58 4.73 26.12
N SER A 104 -9.53 5.21 24.88
CA SER A 104 -8.29 5.30 24.12
C SER A 104 -7.37 6.39 24.69
N GLY A 105 -6.08 6.07 24.89
CA GLY A 105 -5.08 6.94 25.53
C GLY A 105 -4.64 8.14 24.68
N ASP A 106 -5.20 8.32 23.50
CA ASP A 106 -4.83 9.30 22.48
C ASP A 106 -5.97 10.25 22.08
N ALA A 107 -7.11 10.19 22.77
CA ALA A 107 -8.23 11.08 22.58
C ALA A 107 -8.10 12.34 23.45
N LEU A 108 -8.38 13.51 22.87
CA LEU A 108 -8.66 14.74 23.61
C LEU A 108 -10.17 14.96 23.63
N THR A 109 -10.78 14.97 24.82
CA THR A 109 -12.23 15.00 24.96
C THR A 109 -12.70 15.55 26.29
N ASP A 110 -13.90 16.12 26.30
CA ASP A 110 -14.63 16.57 27.50
C ASP A 110 -16.06 16.01 27.59
N LEU A 111 -16.31 14.90 26.87
CA LEU A 111 -17.60 14.20 26.87
C LEU A 111 -18.03 13.80 28.30
N ASP A 112 -19.34 13.86 28.56
CA ASP A 112 -19.91 13.49 29.85
C ASP A 112 -19.95 11.96 30.03
N LEU A 113 -18.90 11.44 30.65
CA LEU A 113 -18.75 10.00 30.90
C LEU A 113 -19.77 9.49 31.93
N SER A 114 -20.21 10.32 32.87
CA SER A 114 -21.20 9.94 33.88
C SER A 114 -22.56 9.67 33.24
N ALA A 115 -22.99 10.54 32.31
CA ALA A 115 -24.22 10.34 31.55
C ALA A 115 -24.20 9.05 30.69
N ALA A 116 -23.04 8.72 30.11
CA ALA A 116 -22.88 7.48 29.35
C ALA A 116 -22.99 6.22 30.22
N VAL A 117 -22.42 6.26 31.44
CA VAL A 117 -22.55 5.17 32.43
C VAL A 117 -23.99 4.99 32.92
N ASP A 118 -24.70 6.09 33.19
CA ASP A 118 -26.11 6.04 33.59
C ASP A 118 -27.00 5.46 32.47
N PHE A 119 -26.71 5.82 31.22
CA PHE A 119 -27.39 5.24 30.06
C PHE A 119 -27.15 3.72 29.95
N HIS A 120 -25.90 3.28 30.11
CA HIS A 120 -25.52 1.87 30.08
C HIS A 120 -26.31 1.06 31.13
N ARG A 121 -26.30 1.51 32.38
CA ARG A 121 -27.03 0.88 33.49
C ARG A 121 -28.53 0.84 33.27
N LYS A 122 -29.12 1.93 32.78
CA LYS A 122 -30.57 2.01 32.50
C LYS A 122 -31.03 1.06 31.40
N ARG A 123 -30.16 0.78 30.42
CA ARG A 123 -30.47 -0.12 29.30
C ARG A 123 -30.19 -1.60 29.59
N GLY A 124 -29.44 -1.91 30.64
CA GLY A 124 -28.98 -3.29 30.91
C GLY A 124 -28.14 -3.82 29.75
N ALA A 125 -27.29 -2.96 29.19
CA ALA A 125 -26.46 -3.29 28.04
C ALA A 125 -25.28 -4.19 28.45
N ILE A 126 -24.86 -5.10 27.58
CA ILE A 126 -23.59 -5.84 27.77
C ILE A 126 -22.41 -4.94 27.41
N ALA A 127 -22.63 -4.04 26.44
CA ALA A 127 -21.65 -3.09 25.94
C ALA A 127 -22.37 -1.82 25.46
N THR A 128 -21.81 -0.66 25.80
CA THR A 128 -22.27 0.65 25.31
C THR A 128 -21.11 1.42 24.71
N LEU A 129 -21.26 1.82 23.45
CA LEU A 129 -20.30 2.67 22.73
C LEU A 129 -20.68 4.13 22.93
N VAL A 130 -19.72 4.97 23.30
CA VAL A 130 -19.89 6.42 23.26
C VAL A 130 -19.60 6.89 21.83
N LEU A 131 -20.53 7.65 21.26
CA LEU A 131 -20.52 8.08 19.88
C LEU A 131 -20.48 9.61 19.80
N THR A 132 -19.93 10.13 18.71
CA THR A 132 -19.96 11.56 18.38
C THR A 132 -20.30 11.76 16.90
N ARG A 133 -20.66 12.98 16.50
CA ARG A 133 -20.92 13.33 15.10
C ARG A 133 -19.77 14.13 14.52
N VAL A 134 -19.26 13.70 13.36
CA VAL A 134 -18.15 14.36 12.66
C VAL A 134 -18.49 14.63 11.20
N GLY A 135 -17.93 15.70 10.63
CA GLY A 135 -18.18 16.08 9.24
C GLY A 135 -17.61 15.10 8.20
N CYS A 136 -16.49 14.43 8.51
CA CYS A 136 -15.87 13.42 7.64
C CYS A 136 -15.59 12.13 8.44
N PRO A 137 -16.36 11.05 8.23
CA PRO A 137 -16.26 9.84 9.06
C PRO A 137 -15.30 8.76 8.53
N LEU A 138 -14.63 8.96 7.39
CA LEU A 138 -13.82 7.95 6.70
C LEU A 138 -12.67 7.36 7.55
N GLU A 139 -12.12 8.18 8.45
CA GLU A 139 -10.98 7.78 9.27
C GLU A 139 -11.39 6.92 10.49
N TYR A 140 -12.71 6.76 10.72
CA TYR A 140 -13.29 6.21 11.95
C TYR A 140 -14.27 5.05 11.68
N GLY A 141 -14.69 4.36 12.74
CA GLY A 141 -15.78 3.39 12.68
C GLY A 141 -17.14 4.09 12.68
N VAL A 142 -17.99 3.81 11.70
CA VAL A 142 -19.33 4.38 11.54
C VAL A 142 -20.37 3.47 12.17
N VAL A 143 -21.29 4.06 12.93
CA VAL A 143 -22.28 3.33 13.72
C VAL A 143 -23.68 3.83 13.38
N ILE A 144 -24.61 2.91 13.07
CA ILE A 144 -26.03 3.21 12.98
C ILE A 144 -26.72 2.75 14.27
N THR A 145 -27.41 3.69 14.90
CA THR A 145 -28.27 3.45 16.06
C THR A 145 -29.73 3.68 15.72
N LYS A 146 -30.63 2.88 16.30
CA LYS A 146 -32.06 3.20 16.38
C LYS A 146 -32.30 4.38 17.35
N GLN A 147 -33.51 4.91 17.39
CA GLN A 147 -33.91 5.98 18.31
C GLN A 147 -33.73 5.62 19.79
N ASP A 148 -33.79 4.33 20.14
CA ASP A 148 -33.56 3.84 21.49
C ASP A 148 -32.07 3.63 21.83
N GLY A 149 -31.17 3.88 20.88
CA GLY A 149 -29.72 3.68 21.01
C GLY A 149 -29.25 2.27 20.62
N THR A 150 -30.14 1.35 20.22
CA THR A 150 -29.71 0.01 19.80
C THR A 150 -28.85 0.09 18.54
N ILE A 151 -27.66 -0.50 18.55
CA ILE A 151 -26.78 -0.54 17.37
C ILE A 151 -27.31 -1.59 16.39
N THR A 152 -27.56 -1.19 15.14
CA THR A 152 -28.02 -2.09 14.07
C THR A 152 -26.92 -2.46 13.11
N ARG A 153 -25.95 -1.57 12.92
CA ARG A 153 -24.82 -1.77 12.01
C ARG A 153 -23.60 -1.04 12.54
N PHE A 154 -22.47 -1.71 12.47
CA PHE A 154 -21.15 -1.18 12.78
C PHE A 154 -20.25 -1.46 11.58
N LEU A 155 -19.53 -0.44 11.10
CA LEU A 155 -18.58 -0.57 10.00
C LEU A 155 -17.31 0.21 10.30
N GLU A 156 -16.18 -0.49 10.43
CA GLU A 156 -14.87 0.12 10.68
C GLU A 156 -14.28 0.68 9.38
N LYS A 157 -13.93 1.97 9.35
CA LYS A 157 -13.22 2.67 8.25
C LYS A 157 -13.84 2.42 6.87
N PRO A 158 -15.06 2.92 6.64
CA PRO A 158 -15.75 2.75 5.38
C PRO A 158 -15.01 3.42 4.21
N ALA A 159 -15.09 2.83 3.02
CA ALA A 159 -14.87 3.58 1.79
C ALA A 159 -15.99 4.62 1.61
N TRP A 160 -15.77 5.67 0.81
CA TRP A 160 -16.80 6.68 0.52
C TRP A 160 -18.13 6.09 0.03
N GLY A 161 -18.12 4.95 -0.67
CA GLY A 161 -19.33 4.25 -1.10
C GLY A 161 -20.09 3.53 0.01
N GLU A 162 -19.48 3.41 1.20
CA GLU A 162 -20.00 2.69 2.35
C GLU A 162 -20.34 3.64 3.52
N VAL A 163 -20.13 4.96 3.37
CA VAL A 163 -20.49 5.95 4.39
C VAL A 163 -22.01 6.16 4.39
N PHE A 164 -22.67 5.75 5.47
CA PHE A 164 -24.12 5.85 5.65
C PHE A 164 -24.55 6.65 6.89
N SER A 165 -23.61 7.14 7.71
CA SER A 165 -23.88 7.97 8.89
C SER A 165 -22.68 8.88 9.20
N ASP A 166 -22.95 10.01 9.87
CA ASP A 166 -21.97 10.95 10.44
C ASP A 166 -21.59 10.59 11.89
N THR A 167 -22.20 9.55 12.45
CA THR A 167 -22.02 9.11 13.83
C THR A 167 -20.89 8.09 13.91
N VAL A 168 -19.83 8.46 14.63
CA VAL A 168 -18.58 7.70 14.69
C VAL A 168 -18.29 7.19 16.09
N ASN A 169 -17.58 6.06 16.12
CA ASN A 169 -17.03 5.45 17.33
C ASN A 169 -15.90 6.32 17.89
N THR A 170 -16.00 6.69 19.17
CA THR A 170 -15.01 7.53 19.88
C THR A 170 -13.84 6.74 20.47
N GLY A 171 -13.90 5.41 20.50
CA GLY A 171 -12.95 4.58 21.23
C GLY A 171 -13.19 4.56 22.75
N ILE A 172 -14.37 5.01 23.20
CA ILE A 172 -14.79 4.99 24.60
C ILE A 172 -15.96 4.02 24.75
N TYR A 173 -15.83 3.07 25.67
CA TYR A 173 -16.79 1.97 25.88
C TYR A 173 -17.11 1.79 27.36
N ILE A 174 -18.35 1.42 27.66
CA ILE A 174 -18.77 0.89 28.97
C ILE A 174 -19.13 -0.57 28.78
N LEU A 175 -18.47 -1.47 29.49
CA LEU A 175 -18.53 -2.92 29.27
C LEU A 175 -18.81 -3.64 30.58
N GLU A 176 -19.57 -4.73 30.49
CA GLU A 176 -19.72 -5.68 31.58
C GLU A 176 -18.64 -6.78 31.50
N PRO A 177 -18.19 -7.36 32.63
CA PRO A 177 -17.12 -8.37 32.66
C PRO A 177 -17.36 -9.58 31.75
N GLU A 178 -18.62 -9.97 31.51
CA GLU A 178 -18.96 -11.12 30.65
C GLU A 178 -18.57 -10.90 29.18
N VAL A 179 -18.35 -9.66 28.75
CA VAL A 179 -17.81 -9.35 27.42
C VAL A 179 -16.43 -9.99 27.22
N LEU A 180 -15.64 -10.12 28.29
CA LEU A 180 -14.29 -10.66 28.22
C LEU A 180 -14.27 -12.15 27.84
N ASP A 181 -15.35 -12.89 28.05
CA ASP A 181 -15.45 -14.32 27.68
C ASP A 181 -15.51 -14.54 26.16
N TYR A 182 -15.86 -13.50 25.41
CA TYR A 182 -15.83 -13.50 23.94
C TYR A 182 -14.42 -13.34 23.36
N ILE A 183 -13.47 -12.90 24.18
CA ILE A 183 -12.12 -12.56 23.73
C ILE A 183 -11.19 -13.76 24.01
N PRO A 184 -10.59 -14.38 22.98
CA PRO A 184 -9.68 -15.50 23.16
C PRO A 184 -8.38 -15.07 23.85
N ASP A 185 -7.86 -15.92 24.74
CA ASP A 185 -6.60 -15.66 25.44
C ASP A 185 -5.40 -15.68 24.48
N ASN A 186 -4.39 -14.83 24.76
CA ASN A 186 -3.10 -14.77 24.06
C ASN A 186 -3.18 -14.65 22.53
N ARG A 187 -4.24 -14.01 22.02
CA ARG A 187 -4.43 -13.81 20.59
C ARG A 187 -4.77 -12.35 20.30
N SER A 188 -4.29 -11.86 19.14
CA SER A 188 -4.69 -10.55 18.63
C SER A 188 -6.19 -10.52 18.35
N PHE A 189 -6.90 -9.59 19.00
CA PHE A 189 -8.36 -9.44 18.91
C PHE A 189 -8.76 -7.97 19.09
N ASP A 190 -9.63 -7.45 18.23
CA ASP A 190 -10.00 -6.03 18.17
C ASP A 190 -11.47 -5.76 18.52
N PHE A 191 -11.73 -4.61 19.18
CA PHE A 191 -13.10 -4.18 19.52
C PHE A 191 -13.97 -4.01 18.27
N SER A 192 -13.49 -3.18 17.34
CA SER A 192 -14.22 -2.81 16.12
C SER A 192 -14.33 -3.93 15.10
N GLN A 193 -13.28 -4.76 14.93
CA GLN A 193 -13.24 -5.75 13.85
C GLN A 193 -13.79 -7.12 14.27
N ASP A 194 -13.64 -7.49 15.55
CA ASP A 194 -13.99 -8.83 16.02
C ASP A 194 -15.13 -8.80 17.05
N LEU A 195 -14.96 -8.06 18.15
CA LEU A 195 -15.87 -8.14 19.31
C LEU A 195 -17.27 -7.61 19.02
N PHE A 196 -17.41 -6.37 18.55
CA PHE A 196 -18.73 -5.79 18.29
C PHE A 196 -19.49 -6.53 17.18
N PRO A 197 -18.86 -6.94 16.06
CA PRO A 197 -19.50 -7.81 15.08
C PRO A 197 -19.96 -9.16 15.68
N ALA A 198 -19.19 -9.78 16.58
CA ALA A 198 -19.59 -11.00 17.26
C ALA A 198 -20.82 -10.79 18.17
N LEU A 199 -20.82 -9.71 18.98
CA LEU A 199 -21.96 -9.37 19.84
C LEU A 199 -23.24 -9.07 19.03
N LEU A 200 -23.12 -8.40 17.89
CA LEU A 200 -24.23 -8.14 16.98
C LEU A 200 -24.79 -9.44 16.37
N ARG A 201 -23.90 -10.33 15.91
CA ARG A 201 -24.29 -11.64 15.36
C ARG A 201 -25.04 -12.49 16.38
N ASP A 202 -24.58 -12.45 17.63
CA ASP A 202 -25.15 -13.22 18.74
C ASP A 202 -26.34 -12.51 19.41
N LYS A 203 -26.79 -11.37 18.84
CA LYS A 203 -27.94 -10.55 19.29
C LYS A 203 -27.85 -10.13 20.76
N LYS A 204 -26.64 -9.87 21.25
CA LYS A 204 -26.40 -9.35 22.59
C LYS A 204 -26.81 -7.87 22.70
N PRO A 205 -27.15 -7.37 23.90
CA PRO A 205 -27.64 -6.00 24.09
C PRO A 205 -26.50 -4.97 23.92
N LEU A 206 -26.22 -4.60 22.67
CA LEU A 206 -25.22 -3.62 22.25
C LEU A 206 -25.86 -2.28 21.92
N PHE A 207 -25.49 -1.23 22.64
CA PHE A 207 -26.06 0.11 22.49
C PHE A 207 -25.01 1.17 22.18
N GLY A 208 -25.45 2.27 21.56
CA GLY A 208 -24.65 3.46 21.28
C GLY A 208 -25.33 4.69 21.85
N VAL A 209 -24.56 5.57 22.50
CA VAL A 209 -25.03 6.84 23.03
C VAL A 209 -24.25 7.99 22.41
N VAL A 210 -24.94 8.89 21.72
CA VAL A 210 -24.33 10.11 21.17
C VAL A 210 -24.15 11.10 22.32
N SER A 211 -22.91 11.32 22.75
CA SER A 211 -22.62 12.24 23.85
C SER A 211 -22.31 13.64 23.30
N PRO A 212 -22.94 14.71 23.83
CA PRO A 212 -22.56 16.07 23.50
C PRO A 212 -21.19 16.39 24.11
N GLY A 213 -20.41 17.22 23.43
CA GLY A 213 -19.08 17.67 23.87
C GLY A 213 -18.04 17.59 22.76
N TYR A 214 -16.82 17.95 23.09
CA TYR A 214 -15.67 17.89 22.22
C TYR A 214 -15.05 16.49 22.24
N TRP A 215 -14.69 16.01 21.05
CA TRP A 215 -13.89 14.81 20.89
C TRP A 215 -12.98 14.98 19.67
N CYS A 216 -11.70 14.66 19.86
CA CYS A 216 -10.69 14.65 18.82
C CYS A 216 -9.75 13.45 19.04
N ASP A 217 -9.71 12.51 18.10
CA ASP A 217 -8.63 11.53 18.01
C ASP A 217 -7.40 12.21 17.40
N ILE A 218 -6.29 12.20 18.13
CA ILE A 218 -5.03 12.80 17.69
C ILE A 218 -4.31 11.80 16.77
N GLY A 219 -4.92 11.42 15.65
CA GLY A 219 -4.42 10.39 14.73
C GLY A 219 -3.30 10.87 13.81
N ASN A 220 -3.25 12.15 13.47
CA ASN A 220 -2.30 12.77 12.53
C ASN A 220 -1.82 14.16 13.00
N ILE A 221 -0.87 14.76 12.26
CA ILE A 221 -0.25 16.04 12.64
C ILE A 221 -1.24 17.20 12.58
N GLN A 222 -2.13 17.22 11.59
CA GLN A 222 -3.16 18.26 11.48
C GLN A 222 -4.10 18.22 12.69
N GLN A 223 -4.59 17.05 13.07
CA GLN A 223 -5.40 16.84 14.28
C GLN A 223 -4.64 17.23 15.55
N TYR A 224 -3.35 16.89 15.63
CA TYR A 224 -2.51 17.30 16.74
C TYR A 224 -2.40 18.82 16.85
N ILE A 225 -2.13 19.55 15.78
CA ILE A 225 -2.08 21.02 15.79
C ILE A 225 -3.46 21.60 16.16
N GLN A 226 -4.52 21.07 15.54
CA GLN A 226 -5.89 21.51 15.79
C GLN A 226 -6.30 21.33 17.27
N ALA A 227 -5.86 20.25 17.91
CA ALA A 227 -6.10 20.00 19.34
C ALA A 227 -5.52 21.12 20.23
N HIS A 228 -4.32 21.64 19.92
CA HIS A 228 -3.78 22.80 20.65
C HIS A 228 -4.63 24.05 20.42
N TYR A 229 -5.09 24.28 19.18
CA TYR A 229 -5.89 25.44 18.85
C TYR A 229 -7.25 25.42 19.55
N ASP A 230 -7.91 24.26 19.57
CA ASP A 230 -9.23 24.10 20.17
C ASP A 230 -9.18 24.27 21.69
N VAL A 231 -8.13 23.81 22.37
CA VAL A 231 -7.94 24.08 23.80
C VAL A 231 -7.69 25.56 24.05
N LEU A 232 -6.79 26.20 23.29
CA LEU A 232 -6.52 27.64 23.41
C LEU A 232 -7.74 28.52 23.09
N ALA A 233 -8.60 28.07 22.17
CA ALA A 233 -9.87 28.71 21.84
C ALA A 233 -10.97 28.48 22.90
N GLY A 234 -10.75 27.59 23.87
CA GLY A 234 -11.73 27.23 24.89
C GLY A 234 -12.88 26.35 24.37
N LYS A 235 -12.69 25.65 23.23
CA LYS A 235 -13.69 24.69 22.71
C LYS A 235 -13.72 23.38 23.51
N VAL A 236 -12.65 23.09 24.25
CA VAL A 236 -12.52 21.91 25.11
C VAL A 236 -12.40 22.37 26.56
N ASN A 237 -13.20 21.79 27.44
CA ASN A 237 -13.18 22.09 28.87
C ASN A 237 -12.03 21.36 29.60
N THR A 238 -10.79 21.73 29.27
CA THR A 238 -9.56 21.24 29.93
C THR A 238 -8.80 22.39 30.58
N GLY A 239 -8.21 22.14 31.76
CA GLY A 239 -7.41 23.14 32.47
C GLY A 239 -6.05 23.38 31.81
N ILE A 240 -5.67 24.65 31.63
CA ILE A 240 -4.31 25.03 31.22
C ILE A 240 -3.47 25.26 32.48
N SER A 241 -2.34 24.55 32.60
CA SER A 241 -1.43 24.64 33.76
C SER A 241 -0.53 25.88 33.73
N ALA A 242 -1.11 27.07 33.57
CA ALA A 242 -0.38 28.35 33.58
C ALA A 242 -1.31 29.49 34.04
N ARG A 243 -0.71 30.55 34.60
CA ARG A 243 -1.48 31.70 35.08
C ARG A 243 -1.96 32.52 33.90
N GLN A 244 -3.27 32.77 33.83
CA GLN A 244 -3.82 33.69 32.85
C GLN A 244 -3.52 35.13 33.29
N VAL A 245 -2.67 35.84 32.53
CA VAL A 245 -2.25 37.22 32.84
C VAL A 245 -3.15 38.24 32.13
N LYS A 246 -3.63 37.90 30.93
CA LYS A 246 -4.62 38.65 30.15
C LYS A 246 -5.59 37.67 29.49
N PRO A 247 -6.77 38.11 29.02
CA PRO A 247 -7.69 37.22 28.29
C PRO A 247 -6.97 36.50 27.14
N GLY A 248 -6.99 35.17 27.17
CA GLY A 248 -6.29 34.31 26.20
C GLY A 248 -4.76 34.23 26.34
N ILE A 249 -4.11 34.90 27.29
CA ILE A 249 -2.66 34.86 27.45
C ILE A 249 -2.31 34.14 28.76
N TRP A 250 -1.75 32.93 28.63
CA TRP A 250 -1.30 32.10 29.73
C TRP A 250 0.22 32.08 29.82
N ILE A 251 0.77 32.37 31.00
CA ILE A 251 2.20 32.47 31.25
C ILE A 251 2.56 31.61 32.48
N GLY A 252 3.58 30.77 32.32
CA GLY A 252 4.16 29.94 33.37
C GLY A 252 4.97 30.73 34.39
N GLU A 253 5.52 30.02 35.37
CA GLU A 253 6.38 30.60 36.39
C GLU A 253 7.81 30.81 35.88
N GLY A 254 8.48 31.87 36.38
CA GLY A 254 9.88 32.14 36.06
C GLY A 254 10.16 32.55 34.61
N VAL A 255 9.18 33.10 33.90
CA VAL A 255 9.35 33.60 32.53
C VAL A 255 9.95 35.01 32.53
N ASP A 256 11.03 35.20 31.79
CA ASP A 256 11.67 36.51 31.57
C ASP A 256 11.21 37.10 30.22
N LEU A 257 10.46 38.21 30.29
CA LEU A 257 9.87 38.88 29.14
C LEU A 257 10.49 40.27 28.96
N HIS A 258 11.16 40.50 27.84
CA HIS A 258 11.66 41.84 27.50
C HIS A 258 10.51 42.82 27.26
N ALA A 259 10.70 44.09 27.63
CA ALA A 259 9.65 45.13 27.57
C ALA A 259 9.11 45.40 26.14
N GLU A 260 9.89 45.10 25.11
CA GLU A 260 9.56 45.32 23.70
C GLU A 260 8.88 44.11 23.03
N CYS A 261 8.54 43.06 23.78
CA CYS A 261 7.85 41.90 23.22
C CYS A 261 6.38 42.21 22.92
N HIS A 262 5.87 41.68 21.81
CA HIS A 262 4.49 41.84 21.38
C HIS A 262 3.77 40.50 21.49
N LEU A 263 2.79 40.43 22.41
CA LEU A 263 2.02 39.24 22.70
C LEU A 263 0.56 39.44 22.31
N GLU A 264 0.04 38.58 21.44
CA GLU A 264 -1.35 38.58 20.99
C GLU A 264 -1.97 37.19 21.23
N GLY A 265 -3.00 37.12 22.07
CA GLY A 265 -3.65 35.87 22.45
C GLY A 265 -4.68 35.35 21.41
N PRO A 266 -5.06 34.06 21.47
CA PRO A 266 -4.74 33.13 22.55
C PRO A 266 -3.36 32.46 22.43
N ILE A 267 -2.53 32.49 23.48
CA ILE A 267 -1.16 31.91 23.51
C ILE A 267 -0.84 31.30 24.87
N LEU A 268 -0.01 30.26 24.87
CA LEU A 268 0.58 29.65 26.07
C LEU A 268 2.10 29.78 26.06
N ILE A 269 2.67 30.27 27.16
CA ILE A 269 4.11 30.29 27.43
C ILE A 269 4.40 29.42 28.65
N GLY A 270 5.23 28.39 28.48
CA GLY A 270 5.68 27.48 29.54
C GLY A 270 6.61 28.13 30.57
N ASN A 271 7.00 27.35 31.57
CA ASN A 271 7.83 27.82 32.68
C ASN A 271 9.28 28.08 32.26
N GLY A 272 9.95 29.04 32.89
CA GLY A 272 11.39 29.26 32.71
C GLY A 272 11.82 29.67 31.30
N CYS A 273 10.90 30.25 30.51
CA CYS A 273 11.20 30.74 29.16
C CYS A 273 11.84 32.13 29.20
N CYS A 274 12.77 32.40 28.29
CA CYS A 274 13.37 33.72 28.12
C CYS A 274 13.03 34.27 26.73
N ILE A 275 12.41 35.44 26.66
CA ILE A 275 11.93 36.06 25.42
C ILE A 275 12.61 37.42 25.23
N GLY A 276 13.39 37.54 24.16
CA GLY A 276 14.18 38.71 23.82
C GLY A 276 13.41 39.91 23.25
N ALA A 277 14.14 40.98 22.95
CA ALA A 277 13.58 42.24 22.43
C ALA A 277 12.94 42.07 21.05
N GLY A 278 11.82 42.77 20.80
CA GLY A 278 11.16 42.78 19.48
C GLY A 278 10.50 41.46 19.05
N VAL A 279 10.44 40.43 19.91
CA VAL A 279 9.78 39.16 19.59
C VAL A 279 8.27 39.36 19.44
N LYS A 280 7.69 38.75 18.40
CA LYS A 280 6.25 38.78 18.12
C LYS A 280 5.67 37.38 18.28
N ILE A 281 4.77 37.21 19.24
CA ILE A 281 4.05 35.96 19.48
C ILE A 281 2.57 36.20 19.16
N SER A 282 2.14 35.62 18.05
CA SER A 282 0.79 35.74 17.51
C SER A 282 -0.12 34.59 18.00
N PRO A 283 -1.44 34.72 17.80
CA PRO A 283 -2.43 33.77 18.28
C PRO A 283 -2.17 32.31 17.88
N TYR A 284 -2.68 31.41 18.72
CA TYR A 284 -2.59 29.95 18.60
C TYR A 284 -1.17 29.39 18.68
N THR A 285 -0.29 30.10 19.39
CA THR A 285 1.08 29.66 19.63
C THR A 285 1.21 29.04 21.02
N THR A 286 1.80 27.84 21.09
CA THR A 286 2.10 27.13 22.34
C THR A 286 3.61 26.98 22.48
N ILE A 287 4.17 27.42 23.60
CA ILE A 287 5.59 27.34 23.91
C ILE A 287 5.79 26.47 25.15
N GLY A 288 6.59 25.42 25.01
CA GLY A 288 7.00 24.51 26.08
C GLY A 288 7.96 25.16 27.08
N ASP A 289 8.33 24.40 28.11
CA ASP A 289 9.16 24.90 29.21
C ASP A 289 10.63 25.09 28.78
N GLY A 290 11.31 26.09 29.35
CA GLY A 290 12.74 26.31 29.14
C GLY A 290 13.13 26.77 27.73
N CYS A 291 12.19 27.33 26.96
CA CYS A 291 12.49 27.84 25.62
C CYS A 291 13.25 29.17 25.67
N LEU A 292 14.24 29.32 24.80
CA LEU A 292 15.01 30.55 24.62
C LEU A 292 14.70 31.14 23.26
N ILE A 293 14.03 32.30 23.23
CA ILE A 293 13.62 32.98 22.01
C ILE A 293 14.37 34.31 21.92
N GLN A 294 15.29 34.41 20.97
CA GLN A 294 16.13 35.58 20.77
C GLN A 294 15.41 36.71 20.01
N GLU A 295 16.06 37.86 19.94
CA GLU A 295 15.50 39.10 19.41
C GLU A 295 14.89 39.00 18.00
N ASN A 296 13.83 39.78 17.77
CA ASN A 296 13.14 39.89 16.47
C ASN A 296 12.56 38.58 15.90
N ALA A 297 12.43 37.51 16.70
CA ALA A 297 11.75 36.29 16.26
C ALA A 297 10.23 36.50 16.11
N SER A 298 9.62 35.81 15.14
CA SER A 298 8.18 35.88 14.86
C SER A 298 7.57 34.49 14.90
N LEU A 299 6.62 34.27 15.81
CA LEU A 299 5.93 33.00 16.01
C LEU A 299 4.44 33.19 15.77
N LYS A 300 3.88 32.40 14.86
CA LYS A 300 2.45 32.37 14.56
C LYS A 300 1.97 30.94 14.46
N GLN A 301 0.86 30.62 15.13
CA GLN A 301 0.17 29.32 14.96
C GLN A 301 1.08 28.10 15.18
N SER A 302 2.15 28.24 15.97
CA SER A 302 3.22 27.24 16.06
C SER A 302 3.24 26.56 17.43
N VAL A 303 3.70 25.30 17.47
CA VAL A 303 3.80 24.49 18.68
C VAL A 303 5.27 24.17 18.93
N LEU A 304 5.81 24.69 20.03
CA LEU A 304 7.17 24.42 20.48
C LEU A 304 7.11 23.55 21.73
N TRP A 305 7.91 22.49 21.78
CA TRP A 305 8.10 21.70 22.98
C TRP A 305 9.20 22.29 23.86
N ASN A 306 9.60 21.56 24.88
CA ASN A 306 10.54 22.02 25.89
C ASN A 306 11.97 22.21 25.33
N ASN A 307 12.67 23.20 25.88
CA ASN A 307 14.07 23.51 25.62
C ASN A 307 14.38 23.81 24.15
N VAL A 308 13.46 24.46 23.43
CA VAL A 308 13.70 24.91 22.06
C VAL A 308 14.47 26.23 22.06
N TYR A 309 15.49 26.32 21.21
CA TYR A 309 16.24 27.54 20.98
C TYR A 309 15.86 28.16 19.63
N LEU A 310 15.45 29.43 19.63
CA LEU A 310 15.23 30.22 18.42
C LEU A 310 16.24 31.38 18.38
N GLY A 311 17.06 31.40 17.34
CA GLY A 311 18.02 32.47 17.09
C GLY A 311 17.38 33.77 16.61
N PRO A 312 18.16 34.87 16.54
CA PRO A 312 17.67 36.17 16.10
C PRO A 312 17.02 36.14 14.72
N GLY A 313 15.90 36.86 14.57
CA GLY A 313 15.21 37.04 13.28
C GLY A 313 14.58 35.77 12.69
N THR A 314 14.34 34.73 13.49
CA THR A 314 13.68 33.49 13.04
C THR A 314 12.17 33.67 12.84
N ALA A 315 11.58 32.94 11.90
CA ALA A 315 10.15 33.00 11.63
C ALA A 315 9.51 31.60 11.61
N LEU A 316 8.53 31.38 12.50
CA LEU A 316 7.76 30.14 12.57
C LEU A 316 6.28 30.42 12.25
N ARG A 317 5.72 29.68 11.29
CA ARG A 317 4.34 29.83 10.85
C ARG A 317 3.69 28.46 10.74
N GLY A 318 2.78 28.11 11.64
CA GLY A 318 2.06 26.83 11.57
C GLY A 318 2.94 25.59 11.78
N ALA A 319 4.09 25.73 12.45
CA ALA A 319 5.11 24.69 12.54
C ALA A 319 5.11 23.99 13.91
N VAL A 320 5.57 22.73 13.95
CA VAL A 320 5.76 21.98 15.20
C VAL A 320 7.25 21.70 15.41
N LEU A 321 7.82 22.22 16.49
CA LEU A 321 9.20 21.95 16.89
C LEU A 321 9.22 21.08 18.15
N CYS A 322 9.82 19.90 18.05
CA CYS A 322 9.95 18.98 19.17
C CYS A 322 11.04 19.45 20.17
N SER A 323 11.28 18.67 21.22
CA SER A 323 12.17 19.08 22.31
C SER A 323 13.62 19.24 21.87
N ARG A 324 14.32 20.21 22.46
CA ARG A 324 15.77 20.47 22.22
C ARG A 324 16.12 20.78 20.76
N VAL A 325 15.16 21.26 19.98
CA VAL A 325 15.40 21.76 18.62
C VAL A 325 16.10 23.12 18.69
N GLN A 326 17.12 23.31 17.85
CA GLN A 326 17.84 24.57 17.72
C GLN A 326 17.61 25.14 16.33
N VAL A 327 16.96 26.30 16.24
CA VAL A 327 16.77 27.04 14.99
C VAL A 327 17.71 28.24 15.01
N ARG A 328 18.74 28.23 14.13
CA ARG A 328 19.73 29.32 14.04
C ARG A 328 19.16 30.54 13.33
N SER A 329 19.91 31.64 13.40
CA SER A 329 19.47 32.98 13.00
C SER A 329 18.91 33.05 11.58
N ASN A 330 17.87 33.87 11.39
CA ASN A 330 17.21 34.14 10.11
C ASN A 330 16.66 32.90 9.39
N SER A 331 16.35 31.82 10.12
CA SER A 331 15.73 30.62 9.55
C SER A 331 14.21 30.68 9.62
N GLU A 332 13.56 30.01 8.67
CA GLU A 332 12.11 30.05 8.49
C GLU A 332 11.53 28.62 8.46
N VAL A 333 10.41 28.40 9.16
CA VAL A 333 9.69 27.11 9.17
C VAL A 333 8.21 27.38 8.93
N TYR A 334 7.65 26.72 7.91
CA TYR A 334 6.30 26.98 7.41
C TYR A 334 5.26 25.92 7.84
N GLU A 335 4.03 26.11 7.37
CA GLU A 335 2.82 25.45 7.88
C GLU A 335 2.85 23.93 7.70
N GLY A 336 2.46 23.18 8.73
CA GLY A 336 2.44 21.71 8.71
C GLY A 336 3.83 21.07 8.78
N ALA A 337 4.91 21.86 8.79
CA ALA A 337 6.26 21.33 8.96
C ALA A 337 6.49 20.87 10.40
N VAL A 338 7.19 19.75 10.57
CA VAL A 338 7.50 19.16 11.88
C VAL A 338 8.99 18.88 12.00
N VAL A 339 9.63 19.44 13.01
CA VAL A 339 11.05 19.20 13.31
C VAL A 339 11.16 18.30 14.53
N GLY A 340 11.76 17.13 14.34
CA GLY A 340 11.99 16.12 15.37
C GLY A 340 12.95 16.57 16.46
N SER A 341 12.94 15.87 17.58
CA SER A 341 13.75 16.26 18.76
C SER A 341 15.24 16.25 18.45
N ASP A 342 16.02 17.07 19.15
CA ASP A 342 17.49 17.10 19.03
C ASP A 342 18.02 17.51 17.63
N SER A 343 17.18 18.13 16.81
CA SER A 343 17.56 18.59 15.47
C SER A 343 18.02 20.05 15.46
N VAL A 344 18.96 20.37 14.56
CA VAL A 344 19.56 21.70 14.40
C VAL A 344 19.29 22.22 12.99
N LEU A 345 18.56 23.32 12.89
CA LEU A 345 18.42 24.08 11.66
C LEU A 345 19.50 25.17 11.62
N GLN A 346 20.44 25.08 10.69
CA GLN A 346 21.54 26.06 10.54
C GLN A 346 21.05 27.40 9.99
N GLU A 347 21.89 28.44 10.01
CA GLU A 347 21.49 29.81 9.70
C GLU A 347 20.83 29.93 8.33
N ARG A 348 19.79 30.77 8.21
CA ARG A 348 19.07 31.01 6.95
C ARG A 348 18.46 29.74 6.32
N SER A 349 18.21 28.70 7.11
CA SER A 349 17.51 27.51 6.62
C SER A 349 16.03 27.80 6.40
N ILE A 350 15.46 27.31 5.30
CA ILE A 350 14.04 27.44 5.00
C ILE A 350 13.41 26.05 4.93
N VAL A 351 12.47 25.75 5.83
CA VAL A 351 11.71 24.50 5.82
C VAL A 351 10.33 24.76 5.24
N ARG A 352 10.06 24.17 4.07
CA ARG A 352 8.80 24.35 3.33
C ARG A 352 7.60 23.73 4.05
N PRO A 353 6.36 24.09 3.66
CA PRO A 353 5.15 23.51 4.23
C PRO A 353 5.14 21.97 4.16
N GLU A 354 4.52 21.34 5.15
CA GLU A 354 4.35 19.88 5.30
C GLU A 354 5.65 19.04 5.36
N VAL A 355 6.81 19.69 5.40
CA VAL A 355 8.12 19.02 5.48
C VAL A 355 8.36 18.51 6.90
N LYS A 356 8.72 17.24 7.00
CA LYS A 356 9.03 16.59 8.28
C LYS A 356 10.52 16.29 8.38
N ILE A 357 11.17 16.76 9.44
CA ILE A 357 12.58 16.50 9.74
C ILE A 357 12.62 15.52 10.91
N TRP A 358 13.27 14.38 10.76
CA TRP A 358 13.33 13.36 11.82
C TRP A 358 14.21 13.84 12.99
N PRO A 359 14.17 13.17 14.15
CA PRO A 359 15.04 13.51 15.28
C PRO A 359 16.52 13.37 14.93
N ASN A 360 17.38 14.13 15.63
CA ASN A 360 18.84 14.10 15.48
C ASN A 360 19.33 14.46 14.06
N LYS A 361 18.71 15.45 13.42
CA LYS A 361 19.08 15.93 12.08
C LYS A 361 19.70 17.31 12.12
N GLN A 362 20.62 17.56 11.21
CA GLN A 362 21.23 18.87 11.01
C GLN A 362 21.04 19.31 9.56
N THR A 363 20.54 20.53 9.35
CA THR A 363 20.50 21.14 8.01
C THR A 363 21.79 21.92 7.75
N GLU A 364 22.05 22.26 6.49
CA GLU A 364 23.14 23.17 6.13
C GLU A 364 22.68 24.63 6.14
N ALA A 365 23.62 25.57 6.32
CA ALA A 365 23.31 26.99 6.30
C ALA A 365 22.81 27.41 4.90
N GLY A 366 21.73 28.20 4.85
CA GLY A 366 21.09 28.65 3.62
C GLY A 366 20.31 27.58 2.87
N SER A 367 20.17 26.37 3.44
CA SER A 367 19.47 25.27 2.77
C SER A 367 17.96 25.51 2.69
N ILE A 368 17.36 25.12 1.56
CA ILE A 368 15.91 25.06 1.41
C ILE A 368 15.50 23.59 1.47
N VAL A 369 14.86 23.20 2.57
CA VAL A 369 14.37 21.85 2.79
C VAL A 369 12.99 21.74 2.15
N ASN A 370 12.94 21.18 0.94
CA ASN A 370 11.69 20.95 0.19
C ASN A 370 11.05 19.59 0.49
N ASN A 371 11.83 18.62 0.98
CA ASN A 371 11.39 17.24 1.21
C ASN A 371 11.68 16.81 2.64
N SER A 372 10.86 15.88 3.15
CA SER A 372 11.02 15.34 4.49
C SER A 372 12.40 14.66 4.68
N LEU A 373 13.17 15.12 5.66
CA LEU A 373 14.49 14.59 5.99
C LEU A 373 14.34 13.38 6.94
N ILE A 374 14.01 12.24 6.35
CA ILE A 374 13.96 10.94 7.02
C ILE A 374 15.40 10.39 7.07
N TRP A 375 15.92 10.05 5.89
CA TRP A 375 17.29 9.85 5.38
C TRP A 375 17.12 9.67 3.85
N GLY A 376 18.10 10.05 3.02
CA GLY A 376 18.22 9.83 1.55
C GLY A 376 16.99 9.37 0.73
N ALA A 377 16.53 10.28 -0.16
CA ALA A 377 15.58 10.12 -1.27
C ALA A 377 14.07 9.97 -0.94
N CYS A 378 13.27 10.68 -1.75
CA CYS A 378 11.81 10.77 -1.74
C CYS A 378 11.13 9.41 -1.83
N TRP A 379 9.97 9.26 -1.18
CA TRP A 379 9.07 8.15 -1.45
C TRP A 379 7.62 8.60 -1.54
N SER A 380 6.94 8.08 -2.56
CA SER A 380 5.48 8.11 -2.67
C SER A 380 4.85 7.24 -1.56
N ARG A 381 3.56 7.42 -1.27
CA ARG A 381 2.82 6.65 -0.26
C ARG A 381 2.72 5.13 -0.57
N LYS A 382 3.08 4.68 -1.78
CA LYS A 382 3.11 3.27 -2.21
C LYS A 382 4.39 2.96 -2.98
N LEU A 383 5.02 1.83 -2.67
CA LEU A 383 6.24 1.34 -3.30
C LEU A 383 5.95 0.32 -4.40
N PHE A 384 4.95 -0.54 -4.19
CA PHE A 384 4.55 -1.59 -5.14
C PHE A 384 3.48 -1.11 -6.12
N GLY A 385 3.84 -1.13 -7.39
CA GLY A 385 2.96 -0.90 -8.53
C GLY A 385 2.48 -2.17 -9.23
N LEU A 386 2.11 -2.04 -10.51
CA LEU A 386 1.66 -3.11 -11.41
C LEU A 386 2.81 -4.06 -11.79
N GLU A 387 4.02 -3.53 -11.93
CA GLU A 387 5.24 -4.27 -12.28
C GLU A 387 6.19 -4.42 -11.07
N GLY A 388 5.64 -4.60 -9.87
CA GLY A 388 6.43 -4.65 -8.64
C GLY A 388 6.95 -3.28 -8.25
N VAL A 389 8.22 -3.15 -7.88
CA VAL A 389 8.81 -1.87 -7.51
C VAL A 389 9.52 -1.28 -8.72
N THR A 390 8.95 -0.20 -9.29
CA THR A 390 9.46 0.43 -10.50
C THR A 390 9.81 1.90 -10.25
N GLY A 391 10.91 2.37 -10.83
CA GLY A 391 11.29 3.78 -10.78
C GLY A 391 12.57 4.08 -11.56
N MET A 392 12.92 5.36 -11.68
CA MET A 392 14.14 5.79 -12.35
C MET A 392 15.39 5.20 -11.68
N PHE A 393 16.28 4.62 -12.48
CA PHE A 393 17.53 4.05 -12.00
C PHE A 393 18.40 5.10 -11.29
N ASN A 394 18.97 4.76 -10.13
CA ASN A 394 19.84 5.63 -9.33
C ASN A 394 19.22 6.95 -8.83
N ILE A 395 17.92 7.17 -9.05
CA ILE A 395 17.19 8.33 -8.51
C ILE A 395 16.11 7.83 -7.56
N GLU A 396 15.23 6.96 -8.04
CA GLU A 396 14.15 6.37 -7.26
C GLU A 396 14.52 4.94 -6.83
N VAL A 397 15.09 4.15 -7.74
CA VAL A 397 15.57 2.79 -7.47
C VAL A 397 17.09 2.80 -7.36
N THR A 398 17.59 2.88 -6.13
CA THR A 398 19.03 2.88 -5.81
C THR A 398 19.52 1.54 -5.26
N ALA A 399 20.84 1.35 -5.19
CA ALA A 399 21.45 0.16 -4.59
C ALA A 399 21.06 -0.01 -3.10
N GLU A 400 20.99 1.09 -2.36
CA GLU A 400 20.59 1.11 -0.94
C GLU A 400 19.15 0.64 -0.78
N LEU A 401 18.24 1.13 -1.63
CA LEU A 401 16.87 0.65 -1.66
C LEU A 401 16.81 -0.84 -1.96
N ALA A 402 17.49 -1.30 -3.02
CA ALA A 402 17.49 -2.70 -3.41
C ALA A 402 17.98 -3.62 -2.28
N CYS A 403 19.02 -3.22 -1.56
CA CYS A 403 19.53 -3.92 -0.39
C CYS A 403 18.47 -4.00 0.73
N ARG A 404 17.82 -2.88 1.07
CA ARG A 404 16.76 -2.84 2.10
C ARG A 404 15.52 -3.65 1.69
N LEU A 405 15.14 -3.61 0.41
CA LEU A 405 14.07 -4.42 -0.17
C LEU A 405 14.35 -5.91 -0.05
N GLY A 406 15.59 -6.35 -0.34
CA GLY A 406 16.01 -7.73 -0.16
C GLY A 406 15.87 -8.20 1.29
N ALA A 407 16.30 -7.37 2.24
CA ALA A 407 16.16 -7.66 3.67
C ALA A 407 14.68 -7.72 4.10
N ALA A 408 13.87 -6.74 3.68
CA ALA A 408 12.45 -6.68 4.02
C ALA A 408 11.69 -7.90 3.46
N PHE A 409 11.98 -8.31 2.22
CA PHE A 409 11.35 -9.48 1.60
C PHE A 409 11.67 -10.79 2.36
N CYS A 410 12.94 -11.03 2.67
CA CYS A 410 13.34 -12.22 3.45
C CYS A 410 12.74 -12.22 4.86
N THR A 411 12.57 -11.04 5.47
CA THR A 411 11.90 -10.91 6.78
C THR A 411 10.45 -11.39 6.72
N VAL A 412 9.72 -11.07 5.64
CA VAL A 412 8.33 -11.54 5.45
C VAL A 412 8.26 -13.05 5.22
N LEU A 413 9.24 -13.63 4.51
CA LEU A 413 9.31 -15.07 4.25
C LEU A 413 9.74 -15.89 5.48
N GLY A 414 10.41 -15.27 6.45
CA GLY A 414 10.91 -15.91 7.67
C GLY A 414 12.40 -16.23 7.62
N ALA A 415 12.96 -16.47 8.82
CA ALA A 415 14.38 -16.78 9.01
C ALA A 415 14.80 -18.07 8.27
N GLU A 416 16.03 -18.06 7.73
CA GLU A 416 16.61 -19.17 6.95
C GLU A 416 15.84 -19.57 5.67
N SER A 417 14.94 -18.70 5.18
CA SER A 417 14.23 -18.93 3.92
C SER A 417 15.20 -19.07 2.74
N ARG A 418 14.89 -19.99 1.82
CA ARG A 418 15.65 -20.20 0.56
C ARG A 418 15.01 -19.35 -0.53
N VAL A 419 15.76 -18.42 -1.11
CA VAL A 419 15.21 -17.39 -2.02
C VAL A 419 16.07 -17.29 -3.29
N ALA A 420 15.43 -17.20 -4.46
CA ALA A 420 16.14 -16.96 -5.72
C ALA A 420 16.35 -15.47 -5.98
N VAL A 421 17.47 -15.13 -6.61
CA VAL A 421 17.73 -13.79 -7.16
C VAL A 421 18.27 -13.90 -8.58
N SER A 422 17.85 -12.98 -9.44
CA SER A 422 18.35 -12.90 -10.82
C SER A 422 18.09 -11.51 -11.41
N ALA A 423 18.69 -11.23 -12.56
CA ALA A 423 18.45 -10.02 -13.32
C ALA A 423 18.43 -10.31 -14.82
N ASP A 424 17.98 -9.35 -15.62
CA ASP A 424 18.27 -9.30 -17.04
C ASP A 424 19.78 -9.07 -17.31
N ASN A 425 20.16 -9.00 -18.59
CA ASN A 425 21.56 -8.84 -18.99
C ASN A 425 22.02 -7.37 -19.03
N TYR A 426 21.20 -6.39 -18.64
CA TYR A 426 21.61 -4.98 -18.64
C TYR A 426 22.38 -4.61 -17.35
N PRO A 427 23.44 -3.78 -17.44
CA PRO A 427 24.26 -3.43 -16.27
C PRO A 427 23.50 -2.86 -15.05
N PRO A 428 22.49 -1.97 -15.21
CA PRO A 428 21.72 -1.46 -14.06
C PRO A 428 21.03 -2.54 -13.25
N ALA A 429 20.40 -3.51 -13.92
CA ALA A 429 19.71 -4.61 -13.25
C ALA A 429 20.69 -5.54 -12.54
N GLN A 430 21.83 -5.85 -13.17
CA GLN A 430 22.89 -6.66 -12.56
C GLN A 430 23.47 -6.01 -11.30
N MET A 431 23.68 -4.69 -11.31
CA MET A 431 24.15 -3.96 -10.13
C MET A 431 23.15 -4.07 -8.97
N LEU A 432 21.87 -3.83 -9.24
CA LEU A 432 20.82 -3.90 -8.23
C LEU A 432 20.63 -5.33 -7.70
N LYS A 433 20.85 -6.35 -8.52
CA LYS A 433 20.84 -7.77 -8.11
C LYS A 433 21.87 -8.06 -7.02
N GLU A 434 23.09 -7.56 -7.18
CA GLU A 434 24.15 -7.75 -6.18
C GLU A 434 23.81 -7.05 -4.85
N ALA A 435 23.24 -5.84 -4.92
CA ALA A 435 22.79 -5.12 -3.73
C ALA A 435 21.65 -5.84 -3.01
N LEU A 436 20.66 -6.31 -3.77
CA LEU A 436 19.50 -7.05 -3.26
C LEU A 436 19.90 -8.37 -2.62
N ALA A 437 20.80 -9.12 -3.26
CA ALA A 437 21.36 -10.36 -2.73
C ALA A 437 22.10 -10.13 -1.40
N SER A 438 22.88 -9.05 -1.31
CA SER A 438 23.59 -8.68 -0.07
C SER A 438 22.63 -8.37 1.07
N GLY A 439 21.53 -7.66 0.77
CA GLY A 439 20.45 -7.39 1.71
C GLY A 439 19.77 -8.65 2.23
N MET A 440 19.45 -9.60 1.35
CA MET A 440 18.88 -10.90 1.72
C MET A 440 19.80 -11.68 2.66
N GLN A 441 21.10 -11.78 2.34
CA GLN A 441 22.07 -12.52 3.16
C GLN A 441 22.20 -11.96 4.58
N SER A 442 22.03 -10.65 4.75
CA SER A 442 22.11 -9.99 6.07
C SER A 442 21.01 -10.43 7.06
N THR A 443 19.93 -11.05 6.56
CA THR A 443 18.82 -11.61 7.35
C THR A 443 18.96 -13.10 7.61
N GLY A 444 20.07 -13.72 7.15
CA GLY A 444 20.31 -15.16 7.27
C GLY A 444 19.64 -16.03 6.21
N ALA A 445 19.01 -15.43 5.20
CA ALA A 445 18.41 -16.17 4.09
C ALA A 445 19.47 -16.87 3.23
N VAL A 446 19.12 -18.03 2.68
CA VAL A 446 19.96 -18.77 1.73
C VAL A 446 19.64 -18.29 0.32
N VAL A 447 20.50 -17.45 -0.24
CA VAL A 447 20.31 -16.86 -1.56
C VAL A 447 20.82 -17.78 -2.67
N TYR A 448 19.93 -18.13 -3.59
CA TYR A 448 20.22 -18.86 -4.84
C TYR A 448 20.35 -17.85 -5.98
N ASP A 449 21.56 -17.61 -6.47
CA ASP A 449 21.82 -16.71 -7.59
C ASP A 449 21.71 -17.49 -8.91
N LEU A 450 20.73 -17.10 -9.73
CA LEU A 450 20.50 -17.70 -11.06
C LEU A 450 21.29 -16.97 -12.17
N GLY A 451 21.96 -15.87 -11.85
CA GLY A 451 22.69 -15.04 -12.82
C GLY A 451 21.75 -14.20 -13.67
N THR A 452 22.12 -14.05 -14.95
CA THR A 452 21.34 -13.31 -15.94
C THR A 452 20.35 -14.24 -16.65
N VAL A 453 19.06 -14.06 -16.40
CA VAL A 453 17.98 -14.93 -16.91
C VAL A 453 16.78 -14.09 -17.34
N ILE A 454 15.79 -14.73 -17.93
CA ILE A 454 14.50 -14.10 -18.29
C ILE A 454 13.46 -14.36 -17.19
N THR A 455 12.42 -13.54 -17.11
CA THR A 455 11.36 -13.68 -16.10
C THR A 455 10.76 -15.10 -16.06
N PRO A 456 10.37 -15.74 -17.19
CA PRO A 456 9.78 -17.09 -17.16
C PRO A 456 10.73 -18.16 -16.58
N LEU A 457 12.02 -18.09 -16.91
CA LEU A 457 13.02 -18.98 -16.35
C LEU A 457 13.17 -18.77 -14.83
N HIS A 458 13.14 -17.52 -14.36
CA HIS A 458 13.17 -17.25 -12.92
C HIS A 458 11.97 -17.91 -12.22
N ARG A 459 10.75 -17.75 -12.76
CA ARG A 459 9.54 -18.37 -12.22
C ARG A 459 9.66 -19.90 -12.16
N PHE A 460 10.12 -20.51 -13.26
CA PHE A 460 10.39 -21.93 -13.35
C PHE A 460 11.40 -22.38 -12.28
N ALA A 461 12.50 -21.64 -12.12
CA ALA A 461 13.55 -21.98 -11.17
C ALA A 461 13.08 -21.93 -9.71
N VAL A 462 12.26 -20.93 -9.34
CA VAL A 462 11.69 -20.83 -7.98
C VAL A 462 10.86 -22.07 -7.64
N SER A 463 9.96 -22.46 -8.55
CA SER A 463 9.09 -23.62 -8.36
C SER A 463 9.88 -24.94 -8.38
N ASN A 464 10.71 -25.15 -9.42
CA ASN A 464 11.45 -26.39 -9.63
C ASN A 464 12.52 -26.66 -8.54
N LEU A 465 13.10 -25.62 -7.94
CA LEU A 465 14.07 -25.75 -6.85
C LEU A 465 13.40 -25.79 -5.45
N GLY A 466 12.07 -25.67 -5.37
CA GLY A 466 11.32 -25.67 -4.10
C GLY A 466 11.71 -24.52 -3.17
N LEU A 467 11.90 -23.32 -3.72
CA LEU A 467 12.29 -22.12 -2.99
C LEU A 467 11.07 -21.44 -2.37
N ALA A 468 11.27 -20.67 -1.29
CA ALA A 468 10.19 -19.95 -0.60
C ALA A 468 9.66 -18.75 -1.42
N GLY A 469 10.47 -18.26 -2.36
CA GLY A 469 10.14 -17.17 -3.26
C GLY A 469 11.35 -16.75 -4.08
N GLY A 470 11.22 -15.67 -4.84
CA GLY A 470 12.31 -15.14 -5.64
C GLY A 470 12.13 -13.68 -6.02
N VAL A 471 13.23 -13.06 -6.47
CA VAL A 471 13.25 -11.69 -6.98
C VAL A 471 13.98 -11.64 -8.32
N HIS A 472 13.34 -11.00 -9.31
CA HIS A 472 13.92 -10.76 -10.63
C HIS A 472 13.94 -9.26 -10.91
N ILE A 473 15.04 -8.76 -11.47
CA ILE A 473 15.22 -7.34 -11.76
C ILE A 473 15.36 -7.18 -13.26
N LYS A 474 14.56 -6.28 -13.85
CA LYS A 474 14.59 -5.99 -15.28
C LYS A 474 14.44 -4.51 -15.58
N ILE A 475 14.92 -4.06 -16.73
CA ILE A 475 14.62 -2.72 -17.26
C ILE A 475 13.13 -2.64 -17.64
N SER A 476 12.48 -1.54 -17.28
CA SER A 476 11.07 -1.36 -17.63
C SER A 476 10.90 -1.19 -19.13
N GLN A 477 9.92 -1.90 -19.69
CA GLN A 477 9.62 -1.88 -21.13
C GLN A 477 8.81 -0.65 -21.53
N ARG A 478 8.10 -0.04 -20.57
CA ARG A 478 7.37 1.21 -20.76
C ARG A 478 8.32 2.40 -20.84
N ASN A 479 9.28 2.45 -19.92
CA ASN A 479 10.31 3.49 -19.89
C ASN A 479 11.71 2.86 -19.71
N PRO A 480 12.56 2.85 -20.76
CA PRO A 480 13.92 2.31 -20.69
C PRO A 480 14.85 2.96 -19.65
N GLU A 481 14.50 4.15 -19.11
CA GLU A 481 15.25 4.79 -18.01
C GLU A 481 14.87 4.25 -16.61
N HIS A 482 13.82 3.43 -16.53
CA HIS A 482 13.32 2.87 -15.28
C HIS A 482 13.75 1.40 -15.12
N VAL A 483 13.87 0.97 -13.87
CA VAL A 483 14.09 -0.44 -13.50
C VAL A 483 12.89 -0.94 -12.71
N SER A 484 12.46 -2.17 -12.97
CA SER A 484 11.41 -2.89 -12.25
C SER A 484 11.99 -4.05 -11.46
N ILE A 485 11.67 -4.13 -10.17
CA ILE A 485 12.01 -5.24 -9.26
C ILE A 485 10.75 -6.07 -9.01
N LEU A 486 10.73 -7.29 -9.56
CA LEU A 486 9.62 -8.23 -9.49
C LEU A 486 9.82 -9.24 -8.36
N PHE A 487 8.76 -9.50 -7.60
CA PHE A 487 8.77 -10.43 -6.46
C PHE A 487 7.83 -11.61 -6.69
N PHE A 488 8.31 -12.81 -6.40
CA PHE A 488 7.60 -14.06 -6.64
C PHE A 488 7.41 -14.88 -5.37
N ASN A 489 6.28 -15.56 -5.30
CA ASN A 489 5.96 -16.54 -4.27
C ASN A 489 6.59 -17.92 -4.57
N ALA A 490 6.47 -18.86 -3.62
CA ALA A 490 7.04 -20.21 -3.74
C ALA A 490 6.57 -21.02 -4.96
N LYS A 491 5.43 -20.66 -5.58
CA LYS A 491 4.88 -21.33 -6.77
C LYS A 491 5.37 -20.71 -8.09
N GLY A 492 6.24 -19.69 -8.04
CA GLY A 492 6.68 -18.95 -9.23
C GLY A 492 5.66 -17.91 -9.73
N GLY A 493 4.57 -17.68 -9.00
CA GLY A 493 3.62 -16.59 -9.27
C GLY A 493 4.02 -15.29 -8.57
N ASN A 494 3.35 -14.17 -8.90
CA ASN A 494 3.62 -12.89 -8.21
C ASN A 494 3.18 -12.98 -6.73
N ILE A 495 3.87 -12.25 -5.85
CA ILE A 495 3.44 -12.08 -4.46
C ILE A 495 2.10 -11.34 -4.37
N SER A 496 1.36 -11.54 -3.27
CA SER A 496 0.06 -10.90 -3.08
C SER A 496 0.16 -9.47 -2.57
N ARG A 497 -0.87 -8.66 -2.87
CA ARG A 497 -1.02 -7.30 -2.31
C ARG A 497 -0.86 -7.26 -0.78
N GLY A 498 -1.26 -8.34 -0.09
CA GLY A 498 -1.06 -8.47 1.37
C GLY A 498 0.42 -8.62 1.76
N ILE A 499 1.19 -9.40 0.99
CA ILE A 499 2.64 -9.54 1.16
C ILE A 499 3.36 -8.25 0.77
N GLU A 500 3.00 -7.61 -0.34
CA GLU A 500 3.55 -6.31 -0.76
C GLU A 500 3.45 -5.28 0.38
N ARG A 501 2.26 -5.12 0.98
CA ARG A 501 2.04 -4.21 2.12
C ARG A 501 2.89 -4.58 3.34
N LYS A 502 3.14 -5.87 3.59
CA LYS A 502 4.03 -6.30 4.68
C LYS A 502 5.48 -5.89 4.40
N ILE A 503 5.95 -6.08 3.17
CA ILE A 503 7.29 -5.66 2.74
C ILE A 503 7.41 -4.13 2.88
N GLU A 504 6.43 -3.37 2.39
CA GLU A 504 6.38 -1.91 2.53
C GLU A 504 6.43 -1.47 3.99
N ASN A 505 5.60 -2.06 4.85
CA ASN A 505 5.58 -1.73 6.26
C ASN A 505 6.92 -2.00 6.93
N ILE A 506 7.55 -3.14 6.65
CA ILE A 506 8.88 -3.47 7.18
C ILE A 506 9.93 -2.49 6.66
N LEU A 507 9.91 -2.19 5.36
CA LEU A 507 10.84 -1.25 4.73
C LEU A 507 10.69 0.18 5.28
N PHE A 508 9.46 0.66 5.46
CA PHE A 508 9.19 1.98 6.03
C PHE A 508 9.51 2.07 7.52
N ARG A 509 9.44 0.94 8.24
CA ARG A 509 9.86 0.85 9.65
C ARG A 509 11.35 0.65 9.83
N ASP A 510 12.05 0.22 8.77
CA ASP A 510 13.45 -0.24 8.80
C ASP A 510 13.69 -1.38 9.81
N ASP A 511 12.67 -2.23 9.98
CA ASP A 511 12.60 -3.26 11.03
C ASP A 511 12.86 -4.65 10.44
N PHE A 512 14.09 -4.85 9.95
CA PHE A 512 14.54 -6.16 9.46
C PHE A 512 15.58 -6.76 10.41
N PRO A 513 15.37 -8.00 10.90
CA PRO A 513 16.30 -8.67 11.80
C PRO A 513 17.64 -8.89 11.10
N ARG A 514 18.72 -8.52 11.80
CA ARG A 514 20.09 -8.81 11.37
C ARG A 514 20.57 -10.05 12.10
N VAL A 515 21.19 -10.95 11.35
CA VAL A 515 21.74 -12.17 11.94
C VAL A 515 23.18 -11.98 12.38
N ASP A 516 23.59 -12.73 13.41
CA ASP A 516 24.98 -12.78 13.85
C ASP A 516 25.92 -13.31 12.75
N MET A 517 27.22 -13.01 12.85
CA MET A 517 28.23 -13.45 11.88
C MET A 517 28.17 -14.95 11.55
N ALA A 518 27.86 -15.80 12.54
CA ALA A 518 27.79 -17.25 12.37
C ALA A 518 26.63 -17.71 11.47
N HIS A 519 25.62 -16.86 11.28
CA HIS A 519 24.38 -17.18 10.58
C HIS A 519 24.30 -16.55 9.18
N VAL A 520 25.30 -15.77 8.77
CA VAL A 520 25.41 -15.27 7.40
C VAL A 520 25.79 -16.42 6.47
N ARG A 521 24.92 -16.71 5.48
CA ARG A 521 25.13 -17.81 4.52
C ARG A 521 25.74 -17.29 3.22
N LEU A 522 26.66 -18.06 2.63
CA LEU A 522 27.21 -17.78 1.30
C LEU A 522 26.17 -18.02 0.20
N ARG A 523 26.23 -17.20 -0.85
CA ARG A 523 25.36 -17.35 -2.04
C ARG A 523 25.64 -18.66 -2.76
N ARG A 524 24.57 -19.30 -3.24
CA ARG A 524 24.63 -20.51 -4.04
C ARG A 524 24.36 -20.18 -5.49
N TYR A 525 25.38 -20.31 -6.33
CA TYR A 525 25.24 -20.13 -7.77
C TYR A 525 24.62 -21.37 -8.41
N VAL A 526 23.45 -21.22 -9.02
CA VAL A 526 22.77 -22.33 -9.71
C VAL A 526 23.28 -22.42 -11.14
N ARG A 527 24.06 -23.46 -11.42
CA ARG A 527 24.53 -23.76 -12.78
C ARG A 527 23.51 -24.63 -13.51
N LYS A 528 23.42 -24.52 -14.84
CA LYS A 528 22.56 -25.34 -15.73
C LYS A 528 21.05 -25.19 -15.56
N ILE A 529 20.56 -24.16 -14.86
CA ILE A 529 19.11 -23.94 -14.75
C ILE A 529 18.47 -23.67 -16.13
N THR A 530 19.20 -23.02 -17.03
CA THR A 530 18.80 -22.81 -18.43
C THR A 530 18.56 -24.11 -19.17
N ASP A 531 19.42 -25.11 -18.99
CA ASP A 531 19.28 -26.41 -19.67
C ASP A 531 18.03 -27.14 -19.18
N LEU A 532 17.76 -27.10 -17.87
CA LEU A 532 16.55 -27.68 -17.27
C LEU A 532 15.28 -27.00 -17.77
N TYR A 533 15.29 -25.68 -17.85
CA TYR A 533 14.18 -24.90 -18.38
C TYR A 533 13.88 -25.24 -19.85
N LEU A 534 14.92 -25.27 -20.70
CA LEU A 534 14.77 -25.64 -22.11
C LEU A 534 14.26 -27.08 -22.28
N GLN A 535 14.75 -28.02 -21.45
CA GLN A 535 14.24 -29.39 -21.45
C GLN A 535 12.76 -29.44 -21.09
N GLU A 536 12.31 -28.66 -20.12
CA GLU A 536 10.90 -28.60 -19.74
C GLU A 536 10.02 -28.08 -20.87
N LEU A 537 10.45 -27.00 -21.54
CA LEU A 537 9.74 -26.49 -22.72
C LEU A 537 9.62 -27.53 -23.84
N LEU A 538 10.68 -28.32 -24.07
CA LEU A 538 10.70 -29.34 -25.12
C LEU A 538 9.85 -30.58 -24.78
N LYS A 539 9.58 -30.88 -23.50
CA LYS A 539 8.66 -31.97 -23.12
C LYS A 539 7.22 -31.70 -23.55
N GLY A 540 6.84 -30.42 -23.68
CA GLY A 540 5.49 -30.01 -24.06
C GLY A 540 5.15 -30.20 -25.53
N VAL A 541 6.13 -30.53 -26.38
CA VAL A 541 5.99 -30.56 -27.84
C VAL A 541 6.60 -31.82 -28.47
N ASP A 542 6.06 -32.25 -29.61
CA ASP A 542 6.66 -33.33 -30.39
C ASP A 542 7.87 -32.83 -31.19
N VAL A 543 9.05 -33.01 -30.61
CA VAL A 543 10.33 -32.56 -31.17
C VAL A 543 10.62 -33.21 -32.53
N GLU A 544 10.26 -34.47 -32.75
CA GLU A 544 10.55 -35.14 -34.02
C GLU A 544 9.67 -34.61 -35.14
N LEU A 545 8.40 -34.36 -34.85
CA LEU A 545 7.46 -33.81 -35.81
C LEU A 545 7.86 -32.40 -36.24
N ILE A 546 8.23 -31.54 -35.28
CA ILE A 546 8.70 -30.18 -35.56
C ILE A 546 9.98 -30.21 -36.39
N ARG A 547 10.94 -31.09 -36.05
CA ARG A 547 12.19 -31.21 -36.82
C ARG A 547 11.97 -31.55 -38.29
N LYS A 548 10.99 -32.42 -38.59
CA LYS A 548 10.62 -32.82 -39.96
C LYS A 548 9.99 -31.68 -40.75
N SER A 549 9.31 -30.75 -40.08
CA SER A 549 8.63 -29.63 -40.73
C SER A 549 9.57 -28.54 -41.26
N GLY A 550 10.76 -28.37 -40.66
CA GLY A 550 11.82 -27.47 -41.18
C GLY A 550 11.37 -26.00 -41.31
N LEU A 551 10.62 -25.49 -40.34
CA LEU A 551 9.97 -24.18 -40.42
C LEU A 551 10.97 -23.01 -40.37
N THR A 552 10.63 -21.94 -41.08
CA THR A 552 11.33 -20.65 -41.03
C THR A 552 10.48 -19.63 -40.29
N LEU A 553 11.09 -18.92 -39.34
CA LEU A 553 10.46 -17.89 -38.52
C LEU A 553 11.22 -16.56 -38.66
N ILE A 554 10.48 -15.46 -38.83
CA ILE A 554 11.06 -14.10 -38.77
C ILE A 554 11.00 -13.64 -37.33
N LEU A 555 12.14 -13.39 -36.71
CA LEU A 555 12.24 -13.08 -35.29
C LEU A 555 12.68 -11.64 -35.06
N ALA A 556 11.86 -10.90 -34.33
CA ALA A 556 12.18 -9.58 -33.82
C ALA A 556 12.29 -9.69 -32.29
N CYS A 557 13.49 -9.67 -31.74
CA CYS A 557 13.70 -9.78 -30.29
C CYS A 557 14.97 -9.05 -29.84
N ASP A 558 15.10 -8.82 -28.54
CA ASP A 558 16.36 -8.38 -27.97
C ASP A 558 17.38 -9.53 -27.92
N GLN A 559 18.51 -9.34 -28.60
CA GLN A 559 19.54 -10.38 -28.68
C GLN A 559 20.40 -10.44 -27.40
N ASN A 560 20.42 -9.39 -26.57
CA ASN A 560 21.25 -9.38 -25.36
C ASN A 560 20.73 -10.39 -24.33
N ASN A 561 19.42 -10.50 -24.18
CA ASN A 561 18.79 -11.44 -23.24
C ASN A 561 18.46 -12.79 -23.89
N LEU A 562 17.90 -12.78 -25.11
CA LEU A 562 17.21 -13.96 -25.65
C LEU A 562 18.06 -14.87 -26.54
N GLN A 563 19.17 -14.38 -27.09
CA GLN A 563 19.95 -15.08 -28.13
C GLN A 563 20.34 -16.52 -27.72
N LYS A 564 20.68 -16.73 -26.44
CA LYS A 564 21.09 -18.05 -25.92
C LYS A 564 19.95 -19.08 -25.96
N TYR A 565 18.71 -18.66 -25.70
CA TYR A 565 17.54 -19.55 -25.72
C TYR A 565 17.12 -19.84 -27.16
N ILE A 566 17.05 -18.80 -28.00
CA ILE A 566 16.67 -18.93 -29.42
C ILE A 566 17.65 -19.84 -30.16
N THR A 567 18.95 -19.67 -29.94
CA THR A 567 19.98 -20.51 -30.58
C THR A 567 19.86 -21.97 -30.15
N ALA A 568 19.58 -22.22 -28.86
CA ALA A 568 19.42 -23.57 -28.33
C ALA A 568 18.14 -24.25 -28.85
N LEU A 569 17.02 -23.52 -28.91
CA LEU A 569 15.75 -24.00 -29.45
C LEU A 569 15.85 -24.26 -30.96
N GLY A 570 16.47 -23.34 -31.72
CA GLY A 570 16.66 -23.49 -33.16
C GLY A 570 17.44 -24.74 -33.53
N LYS A 571 18.54 -25.01 -32.82
CA LYS A 571 19.31 -26.26 -32.97
C LYS A 571 18.51 -27.49 -32.56
N SER A 572 17.76 -27.41 -31.47
CA SER A 572 17.02 -28.55 -30.92
C SER A 572 15.82 -28.93 -31.76
N LEU A 573 15.19 -27.98 -32.46
CA LEU A 573 13.94 -28.18 -33.22
C LEU A 573 14.13 -28.09 -34.73
N ASN A 574 15.36 -27.85 -35.22
CA ASN A 574 15.63 -27.60 -36.65
C ASN A 574 14.82 -26.41 -37.22
N LEU A 575 14.68 -25.34 -36.42
CA LEU A 575 14.00 -24.10 -36.83
C LEU A 575 15.02 -23.11 -37.40
N THR A 576 14.65 -22.47 -38.51
CA THR A 576 15.46 -21.40 -39.11
C THR A 576 14.93 -20.04 -38.64
N PHE A 577 15.72 -19.34 -37.83
CA PHE A 577 15.40 -17.98 -37.39
C PHE A 577 16.10 -16.95 -38.25
N LYS A 578 15.32 -16.03 -38.83
CA LYS A 578 15.85 -14.84 -39.50
C LYS A 578 15.61 -13.63 -38.62
N ASN A 579 16.70 -13.09 -38.08
CA ASN A 579 16.63 -12.03 -37.08
C ASN A 579 16.46 -10.66 -37.75
N LEU A 580 15.52 -9.88 -37.23
CA LEU A 580 15.39 -8.46 -37.47
C LEU A 580 15.93 -7.72 -36.25
N ASN A 581 17.01 -6.95 -36.42
CA ASN A 581 17.63 -6.25 -35.30
C ASN A 581 16.68 -5.17 -34.74
N LEU A 582 16.32 -5.36 -33.47
CA LEU A 582 15.56 -4.39 -32.68
C LEU A 582 16.46 -3.45 -31.87
N SER A 583 17.78 -3.51 -31.98
CA SER A 583 18.67 -2.64 -31.19
C SER A 583 18.58 -1.17 -31.60
N GLY A 584 18.62 -0.25 -30.63
CA GLY A 584 18.91 1.17 -30.88
C GLY A 584 20.33 1.37 -31.45
N THR A 585 20.62 2.56 -31.97
CA THR A 585 21.89 2.91 -32.64
C THR A 585 23.14 2.71 -31.76
N ASP A 586 22.98 2.63 -30.43
CA ASP A 586 24.06 2.53 -29.44
C ASP A 586 23.92 1.34 -28.47
N GLY A 587 23.14 0.31 -28.81
CA GLY A 587 22.92 -0.85 -27.91
C GLY A 587 21.97 -0.58 -26.74
N ALA A 588 21.36 0.61 -26.69
CA ALA A 588 20.29 0.95 -25.76
C ALA A 588 19.00 0.16 -26.07
N MET A 589 18.28 -0.22 -25.01
CA MET A 589 16.98 -0.90 -25.09
C MET A 589 15.93 0.02 -25.73
N LEU A 590 15.15 -0.52 -26.67
CA LEU A 590 13.96 0.16 -27.20
C LEU A 590 12.77 -0.05 -26.25
N SER A 591 11.91 0.97 -26.13
CA SER A 591 10.61 0.80 -25.50
C SER A 591 9.73 -0.14 -26.32
N TRP A 592 8.78 -0.82 -25.67
CA TRP A 592 7.88 -1.75 -26.34
C TRP A 592 7.06 -1.11 -27.47
N GLU A 593 6.65 0.14 -27.30
CA GLU A 593 5.94 0.92 -28.33
C GLU A 593 6.78 1.05 -29.62
N LYS A 594 8.08 1.35 -29.49
CA LYS A 594 8.99 1.43 -30.63
C LYS A 594 9.26 0.07 -31.27
N CYS A 595 9.14 -1.01 -30.51
CA CYS A 595 9.20 -2.36 -31.06
C CYS A 595 7.94 -2.68 -31.89
N ILE A 596 6.76 -2.28 -31.40
CA ILE A 596 5.49 -2.41 -32.11
C ILE A 596 5.50 -1.64 -33.44
N GLU A 597 6.09 -0.44 -33.50
CA GLU A 597 6.23 0.34 -34.73
C GLU A 597 6.95 -0.41 -35.87
N LYS A 598 7.76 -1.43 -35.55
CA LYS A 598 8.48 -2.26 -36.52
C LYS A 598 7.67 -3.48 -37.02
N LEU A 599 6.49 -3.76 -36.45
CA LEU A 599 5.64 -4.88 -36.87
C LEU A 599 5.25 -4.88 -38.36
N PRO A 600 4.97 -3.73 -39.02
CA PRO A 600 4.69 -3.72 -40.46
C PRO A 600 5.85 -4.25 -41.31
N ALA A 601 7.09 -4.00 -40.89
CA ALA A 601 8.28 -4.53 -41.56
C ALA A 601 8.40 -6.05 -41.37
N VAL A 602 8.13 -6.54 -40.15
CA VAL A 602 8.07 -7.98 -39.85
C VAL A 602 7.00 -8.65 -40.71
N SER A 603 5.79 -8.09 -40.77
CA SER A 603 4.69 -8.61 -41.60
C SER A 603 5.05 -8.67 -43.08
N SER A 604 5.66 -7.61 -43.61
CA SER A 604 6.13 -7.58 -45.00
C SER A 604 7.19 -8.65 -45.28
N MET A 605 8.13 -8.88 -44.36
CA MET A 605 9.15 -9.91 -44.49
C MET A 605 8.58 -11.33 -44.43
N VAL A 606 7.61 -11.59 -43.55
CA VAL A 606 6.94 -12.89 -43.43
C VAL A 606 6.29 -13.26 -44.76
N CYS A 607 5.53 -12.32 -45.35
CA CYS A 607 4.89 -12.50 -46.66
C CYS A 607 5.90 -12.70 -47.80
N ASN A 608 6.96 -11.88 -47.83
CA ASN A 608 7.97 -11.93 -48.91
C ASN A 608 8.80 -13.21 -48.88
N GLU A 609 9.19 -13.67 -47.70
CA GLU A 609 10.05 -14.83 -47.53
C GLU A 609 9.28 -16.14 -47.36
N ARG A 610 7.94 -16.09 -47.34
CA ARG A 610 7.04 -17.23 -47.09
C ARG A 610 7.41 -17.97 -45.80
N ALA A 611 7.71 -17.20 -44.75
CA ALA A 611 7.96 -17.75 -43.42
C ALA A 611 6.66 -18.29 -42.82
N TRP A 612 6.77 -19.24 -41.89
CA TRP A 612 5.60 -19.82 -41.21
C TRP A 612 4.92 -18.81 -40.30
N ALA A 613 5.71 -17.98 -39.59
CA ALA A 613 5.21 -16.86 -38.80
C ALA A 613 6.29 -15.80 -38.59
N GLY A 614 5.85 -14.58 -38.29
CA GLY A 614 6.63 -13.55 -37.63
C GLY A 614 6.43 -13.62 -36.13
N VAL A 615 7.49 -13.37 -35.37
CA VAL A 615 7.51 -13.48 -33.91
C VAL A 615 8.20 -12.26 -33.34
N LEU A 616 7.50 -11.53 -32.48
CA LEU A 616 8.06 -10.43 -31.69
C LEU A 616 8.00 -10.83 -30.21
N ILE A 617 9.16 -10.83 -29.54
CA ILE A 617 9.31 -11.16 -28.12
C ILE A 617 9.98 -9.99 -27.42
N ASP A 618 9.44 -9.60 -26.27
CA ASP A 618 10.03 -8.60 -25.38
C ASP A 618 11.37 -9.09 -24.78
N PRO A 619 12.23 -8.20 -24.25
CA PRO A 619 13.55 -8.60 -23.77
C PRO A 619 13.56 -9.65 -22.66
N ASP A 620 12.49 -9.75 -21.85
CA ASP A 620 12.39 -10.70 -20.74
C ASP A 620 11.45 -11.88 -21.01
N ALA A 621 10.98 -12.03 -22.25
CA ALA A 621 10.05 -13.09 -22.69
C ALA A 621 8.75 -13.17 -21.86
N ASP A 622 8.25 -12.04 -21.36
CA ASP A 622 6.94 -11.94 -20.72
C ASP A 622 5.81 -11.73 -21.76
N HIS A 623 6.12 -11.19 -22.94
CA HIS A 623 5.14 -10.80 -23.96
C HIS A 623 5.49 -11.38 -25.34
N LEU A 624 4.45 -11.88 -26.02
CA LEU A 624 4.54 -12.45 -27.35
C LEU A 624 3.58 -11.71 -28.29
N VAL A 625 4.06 -11.39 -29.49
CA VAL A 625 3.22 -10.97 -30.62
C VAL A 625 3.57 -11.86 -31.80
N LEU A 626 2.55 -12.37 -32.49
CA LEU A 626 2.72 -13.21 -33.67
C LEU A 626 2.20 -12.52 -34.92
N VAL A 627 2.77 -12.89 -36.06
CA VAL A 627 2.28 -12.51 -37.38
C VAL A 627 2.10 -13.79 -38.18
N ASP A 628 0.91 -14.03 -38.72
CA ASP A 628 0.66 -15.22 -39.54
C ASP A 628 1.31 -15.11 -40.93
N GLU A 629 1.24 -16.20 -41.71
CA GLU A 629 1.79 -16.28 -43.06
C GLU A 629 1.14 -15.31 -44.06
N ARG A 630 -0.03 -14.75 -43.71
CA ARG A 630 -0.77 -13.76 -44.51
C ARG A 630 -0.50 -12.31 -44.04
N GLY A 631 0.34 -12.14 -43.03
CA GLY A 631 0.70 -10.84 -42.47
C GLY A 631 -0.28 -10.29 -41.42
N ARG A 632 -1.25 -11.08 -40.96
CA ARG A 632 -2.21 -10.68 -39.90
C ARG A 632 -1.53 -10.69 -38.54
N LEU A 633 -1.77 -9.62 -37.77
CA LEU A 633 -1.22 -9.44 -36.43
C LEU A 633 -2.07 -10.19 -35.40
N ILE A 634 -1.40 -10.95 -34.54
CA ILE A 634 -1.98 -11.71 -33.44
C ILE A 634 -1.34 -11.19 -32.15
N GLN A 635 -2.05 -10.28 -31.49
CA GLN A 635 -1.64 -9.63 -30.23
C GLN A 635 -2.84 -9.47 -29.28
N ASP A 636 -2.55 -9.15 -28.02
CA ASP A 636 -3.54 -8.85 -26.98
C ASP A 636 -4.70 -9.87 -26.91
N ASN A 637 -5.93 -9.41 -27.12
CA ASN A 637 -7.14 -10.21 -27.09
C ASN A 637 -7.13 -11.36 -28.10
N MET A 638 -6.55 -11.17 -29.30
CA MET A 638 -6.48 -12.24 -30.29
C MET A 638 -5.55 -13.37 -29.81
N LEU A 639 -4.44 -13.02 -29.16
CA LEU A 639 -3.54 -14.02 -28.58
C LEU A 639 -4.22 -14.77 -27.43
N VAL A 640 -4.97 -14.07 -26.56
CA VAL A 640 -5.76 -14.69 -25.48
C VAL A 640 -6.81 -15.67 -26.03
N VAL A 641 -7.48 -15.32 -27.12
CA VAL A 641 -8.48 -16.20 -27.76
C VAL A 641 -7.81 -17.39 -28.43
N LEU A 642 -6.66 -17.19 -29.08
CA LEU A 642 -5.88 -18.27 -29.68
C LEU A 642 -5.38 -19.27 -28.62
N THR A 643 -4.84 -18.78 -27.50
CA THR A 643 -4.40 -19.67 -26.41
C THR A 643 -5.58 -20.43 -25.80
N ALA A 644 -6.74 -19.75 -25.62
CA ALA A 644 -7.97 -20.40 -25.19
C ALA A 644 -8.43 -21.50 -26.16
N LEU A 645 -8.42 -21.24 -27.47
CA LEU A 645 -8.76 -22.22 -28.51
C LEU A 645 -7.88 -23.47 -28.41
N ILE A 646 -6.56 -23.28 -28.30
CA ILE A 646 -5.59 -24.38 -28.21
C ILE A 646 -5.84 -25.23 -26.95
N ILE A 647 -6.07 -24.59 -25.81
CA ILE A 647 -6.35 -25.30 -24.54
C ILE A 647 -7.68 -26.07 -24.64
N LEU A 648 -8.73 -25.45 -25.17
CA LEU A 648 -10.05 -26.08 -25.32
C LEU A 648 -9.99 -27.30 -26.25
N LYS A 649 -9.26 -27.21 -27.37
CA LYS A 649 -9.06 -28.33 -28.30
C LYS A 649 -8.18 -29.44 -27.72
N SER A 650 -7.21 -29.09 -26.86
CA SER A 650 -6.24 -30.06 -26.31
C SER A 650 -6.73 -30.77 -25.05
N GLN A 651 -7.29 -30.04 -24.08
CA GLN A 651 -7.44 -30.52 -22.69
C GLN A 651 -8.90 -30.67 -22.21
N ARG A 652 -9.91 -30.13 -22.92
CA ARG A 652 -11.34 -30.11 -22.49
C ARG A 652 -11.57 -29.62 -21.04
N GLY A 653 -10.60 -28.93 -20.44
CA GLY A 653 -10.64 -28.39 -19.08
C GLY A 653 -11.19 -26.96 -19.04
N PRO A 654 -11.36 -26.37 -17.84
CA PRO A 654 -11.68 -24.96 -17.73
C PRO A 654 -10.52 -24.08 -18.20
N VAL A 655 -10.82 -23.03 -18.96
CA VAL A 655 -9.87 -21.99 -19.38
C VAL A 655 -10.09 -20.74 -18.54
N PHE A 656 -9.00 -20.20 -17.98
CA PHE A 656 -9.03 -18.93 -17.25
C PHE A 656 -8.75 -17.74 -18.16
N VAL A 657 -9.58 -16.71 -18.13
CA VAL A 657 -9.36 -15.48 -18.90
C VAL A 657 -9.71 -14.25 -18.06
N PRO A 658 -9.05 -13.09 -18.27
CA PRO A 658 -9.41 -11.87 -17.55
C PRO A 658 -10.83 -11.39 -17.91
N VAL A 659 -11.43 -10.57 -17.06
CA VAL A 659 -12.75 -9.98 -17.31
C VAL A 659 -12.83 -9.16 -18.60
N THR A 660 -11.68 -8.65 -19.07
CA THR A 660 -11.50 -7.90 -20.32
C THR A 660 -11.49 -8.79 -21.57
N ALA A 661 -11.36 -10.12 -21.43
CA ALA A 661 -11.28 -11.02 -22.58
C ALA A 661 -12.60 -11.06 -23.38
N PRO A 662 -12.53 -11.24 -24.72
CA PRO A 662 -13.72 -11.22 -25.57
C PRO A 662 -14.68 -12.36 -25.26
N GLN A 663 -15.96 -12.17 -25.57
CA GLN A 663 -17.03 -13.15 -25.29
C GLN A 663 -17.00 -14.36 -26.25
N VAL A 664 -16.21 -14.25 -27.33
CA VAL A 664 -15.95 -15.37 -28.24
C VAL A 664 -15.34 -16.59 -27.53
N VAL A 665 -14.64 -16.38 -26.42
CA VAL A 665 -14.03 -17.48 -25.64
C VAL A 665 -15.13 -18.39 -25.08
N GLU A 666 -16.26 -17.84 -24.64
CA GLU A 666 -17.42 -18.62 -24.21
C GLU A 666 -18.03 -19.43 -25.37
N ASN A 667 -18.08 -18.87 -26.58
CA ASN A 667 -18.58 -19.57 -27.77
C ASN A 667 -17.69 -20.77 -28.12
N LEU A 668 -16.37 -20.57 -28.10
CA LEU A 668 -15.38 -21.64 -28.31
C LEU A 668 -15.50 -22.72 -27.22
N ALA A 669 -15.69 -22.32 -25.96
CA ALA A 669 -15.86 -23.28 -24.88
C ALA A 669 -17.15 -24.10 -25.03
N MET A 670 -18.26 -23.50 -25.48
CA MET A 670 -19.48 -24.24 -25.80
C MET A 670 -19.25 -25.23 -26.96
N GLN A 671 -18.57 -24.79 -28.01
CA GLN A 671 -18.27 -25.64 -29.18
C GLN A 671 -17.41 -26.86 -28.83
N TYR A 672 -16.41 -26.69 -27.97
CA TYR A 672 -15.48 -27.76 -27.58
C TYR A 672 -15.83 -28.43 -26.23
N ASN A 673 -17.02 -28.15 -25.69
CA ASN A 673 -17.55 -28.70 -24.44
C ASN A 673 -16.61 -28.49 -23.23
N GLY A 674 -15.98 -27.31 -23.18
CA GLY A 674 -15.14 -26.82 -22.08
C GLY A 674 -15.87 -25.82 -21.19
N ARG A 675 -15.15 -25.20 -20.26
CA ARG A 675 -15.68 -24.20 -19.32
C ARG A 675 -14.80 -22.95 -19.33
N VAL A 676 -15.39 -21.77 -19.20
CA VAL A 676 -14.64 -20.52 -19.03
C VAL A 676 -14.77 -20.03 -17.59
N ILE A 677 -13.67 -19.62 -16.98
CA ILE A 677 -13.65 -18.99 -15.67
C ILE A 677 -13.00 -17.62 -15.80
N ARG A 678 -13.77 -16.55 -15.53
CA ARG A 678 -13.25 -15.18 -15.59
C ARG A 678 -12.48 -14.79 -14.32
N THR A 679 -11.39 -14.06 -14.50
CA THR A 679 -10.51 -13.56 -13.43
C THR A 679 -10.54 -12.04 -13.38
N LYS A 680 -10.03 -11.46 -12.29
CA LYS A 680 -9.77 -10.02 -12.23
C LYS A 680 -8.71 -9.62 -13.27
N THR A 681 -8.59 -8.34 -13.55
CA THR A 681 -7.62 -7.79 -14.52
C THR A 681 -6.19 -7.89 -14.01
N ALA A 682 -6.01 -7.93 -12.68
CA ALA A 682 -4.70 -8.12 -12.08
C ALA A 682 -4.09 -9.47 -12.50
N VAL A 683 -2.90 -9.43 -13.13
CA VAL A 683 -2.14 -10.60 -13.60
C VAL A 683 -1.98 -11.67 -12.51
N GLN A 684 -1.83 -11.25 -11.26
CA GLN A 684 -1.70 -12.16 -10.13
C GLN A 684 -2.94 -13.06 -9.93
N ASP A 685 -4.15 -12.52 -10.06
CA ASP A 685 -5.40 -13.29 -9.87
C ASP A 685 -5.53 -14.40 -10.93
N LEU A 686 -5.07 -14.12 -12.15
CA LEU A 686 -5.00 -15.10 -13.22
C LEU A 686 -3.95 -16.19 -12.90
N ILE A 687 -2.75 -15.80 -12.51
CA ILE A 687 -1.68 -16.74 -12.13
C ILE A 687 -2.13 -17.66 -10.98
N GLU A 688 -2.73 -17.10 -9.92
CA GLU A 688 -3.17 -17.88 -8.75
C GLU A 688 -4.22 -18.93 -9.11
N LYS A 689 -5.17 -18.57 -9.99
CA LYS A 689 -6.22 -19.50 -10.44
C LYS A 689 -5.69 -20.58 -11.36
N VAL A 690 -4.81 -20.22 -12.31
CA VAL A 690 -4.15 -21.17 -13.20
C VAL A 690 -3.30 -22.17 -12.40
N LEU A 691 -2.43 -21.68 -11.50
CA LEU A 691 -1.60 -22.54 -10.65
C LEU A 691 -2.40 -23.34 -9.61
N GLY A 692 -3.62 -22.90 -9.26
CA GLY A 692 -4.53 -23.63 -8.39
C GLY A 692 -5.16 -24.86 -9.05
N GLN A 693 -5.38 -24.83 -10.36
CA GLN A 693 -5.94 -25.96 -11.12
C GLN A 693 -4.91 -27.05 -11.39
N ASP A 694 -3.67 -26.67 -11.70
CA ASP A 694 -2.58 -27.61 -12.03
C ASP A 694 -2.21 -28.54 -10.85
N GLN A 695 -2.73 -28.30 -9.63
CA GLN A 695 -2.56 -29.17 -8.46
C GLN A 695 -3.59 -30.31 -8.36
N GLY A 696 -4.67 -30.28 -9.16
CA GLY A 696 -5.84 -31.15 -8.98
C GLY A 696 -6.22 -32.07 -10.14
N CYS A 697 -5.66 -31.90 -11.34
CA CYS A 697 -6.08 -32.64 -12.53
C CYS A 697 -4.91 -33.21 -13.35
N ILE A 698 -4.81 -34.55 -13.31
CA ILE A 698 -4.51 -35.50 -14.39
C ILE A 698 -3.44 -35.10 -15.42
N GLU A 699 -2.37 -35.88 -15.45
CA GLU A 699 -1.35 -36.00 -16.50
C GLU A 699 -1.97 -36.17 -17.91
N TYR A 700 -2.37 -35.12 -18.64
CA TYR A 700 -2.55 -35.23 -20.10
C TYR A 700 -2.30 -33.90 -20.85
N SER A 701 -1.46 -34.02 -21.89
CA SER A 701 -0.93 -32.99 -22.81
C SER A 701 -0.09 -31.90 -22.15
N GLY A 702 1.22 -31.87 -22.42
CA GLY A 702 2.20 -30.93 -21.86
C GLY A 702 2.05 -29.45 -22.23
N LEU A 703 0.84 -29.00 -22.57
CA LEU A 703 0.48 -27.60 -22.79
C LEU A 703 -0.13 -27.02 -21.51
N SER A 704 0.71 -26.46 -20.63
CA SER A 704 0.19 -25.72 -19.47
C SER A 704 -0.32 -24.35 -19.90
N GLN A 705 -1.54 -23.98 -19.47
CA GLN A 705 -2.08 -22.63 -19.66
C GLN A 705 -1.13 -21.56 -19.08
N PHE A 706 -0.39 -21.89 -18.03
CA PHE A 706 0.61 -20.99 -17.44
C PHE A 706 1.71 -20.64 -18.44
N LEU A 707 2.26 -21.64 -19.14
CA LEU A 707 3.29 -21.43 -20.16
C LEU A 707 2.75 -20.63 -21.35
N LEU A 708 1.53 -20.91 -21.79
CA LEU A 708 0.93 -20.19 -22.91
C LEU A 708 0.66 -18.71 -22.62
N ASN A 709 0.43 -18.34 -21.36
CA ASN A 709 0.06 -16.98 -20.98
C ASN A 709 1.21 -16.13 -20.41
N PHE A 710 2.22 -16.76 -19.79
CA PHE A 710 3.25 -16.06 -19.02
C PHE A 710 4.68 -16.42 -19.40
N ASP A 711 4.87 -17.23 -20.45
CA ASP A 711 6.17 -17.58 -21.01
C ASP A 711 6.12 -17.42 -22.53
N ALA A 712 6.68 -16.35 -23.07
CA ALA A 712 6.60 -16.09 -24.52
C ALA A 712 7.27 -17.20 -25.36
N LEU A 713 8.34 -17.82 -24.86
CA LEU A 713 9.00 -18.95 -25.53
C LEU A 713 8.14 -20.22 -25.42
N GLY A 714 7.56 -20.48 -24.26
CA GLY A 714 6.61 -21.57 -24.04
C GLY A 714 5.35 -21.44 -24.88
N ALA A 715 4.79 -20.22 -24.98
CA ALA A 715 3.66 -19.89 -25.82
C ALA A 715 3.95 -20.12 -27.30
N LEU A 716 5.09 -19.61 -27.79
CA LEU A 716 5.53 -19.84 -29.17
C LEU A 716 5.64 -21.33 -29.49
N LEU A 717 6.31 -22.10 -28.62
CA LEU A 717 6.49 -23.54 -28.81
C LEU A 717 5.17 -24.29 -28.72
N GLY A 718 4.30 -23.92 -27.79
CA GLY A 718 2.98 -24.55 -27.63
C GLY A 718 2.07 -24.31 -28.83
N ILE A 719 2.01 -23.08 -29.34
CA ILE A 719 1.25 -22.73 -30.54
C ILE A 719 1.80 -23.44 -31.77
N LEU A 720 3.12 -23.39 -31.97
CA LEU A 720 3.79 -24.06 -33.09
C LEU A 720 3.60 -25.58 -33.02
N GLY A 721 3.83 -26.19 -31.85
CA GLY A 721 3.69 -27.62 -31.64
C GLY A 721 2.27 -28.10 -31.91
N PHE A 722 1.26 -27.38 -31.41
CA PHE A 722 -0.14 -27.68 -31.68
C PHE A 722 -0.49 -27.56 -33.17
N ALA A 723 -0.07 -26.47 -33.83
CA ALA A 723 -0.32 -26.26 -35.25
C ALA A 723 0.28 -27.37 -36.11
N VAL A 724 1.54 -27.72 -35.86
CA VAL A 724 2.26 -28.78 -36.59
C VAL A 724 1.63 -30.16 -36.31
N GLN A 725 1.20 -30.43 -35.08
CA GLN A 725 0.55 -31.69 -34.71
C GLN A 725 -0.80 -31.89 -35.40
N GLN A 726 -1.58 -30.82 -35.54
CA GLN A 726 -2.89 -30.84 -36.19
C GLN A 726 -2.80 -30.64 -37.71
N GLY A 727 -1.63 -30.28 -38.24
CA GLY A 727 -1.44 -29.99 -39.65
C GLY A 727 -2.03 -28.66 -40.12
N PHE A 728 -2.22 -27.69 -39.21
CA PHE A 728 -2.72 -26.36 -39.53
C PHE A 728 -1.60 -25.34 -39.76
N SER A 729 -1.83 -24.36 -40.64
CA SER A 729 -1.07 -23.10 -40.65
C SER A 729 -1.50 -22.20 -39.48
N LEU A 730 -0.68 -21.20 -39.15
CA LEU A 730 -1.05 -20.23 -38.12
C LEU A 730 -2.30 -19.45 -38.56
N GLY A 731 -2.39 -19.07 -39.84
CA GLY A 731 -3.56 -18.40 -40.38
C GLY A 731 -4.83 -19.26 -40.38
N GLU A 732 -4.73 -20.56 -40.61
CA GLU A 732 -5.87 -21.49 -40.52
C GLU A 732 -6.39 -21.62 -39.08
N LEU A 733 -5.50 -21.61 -38.08
CA LEU A 733 -5.92 -21.57 -36.67
C LEU A 733 -6.67 -20.28 -36.33
N ILE A 734 -6.25 -19.14 -36.88
CA ILE A 734 -6.96 -17.87 -36.71
C ILE A 734 -8.30 -17.86 -37.43
N ASP A 735 -8.39 -18.52 -38.60
CA ASP A 735 -9.65 -18.61 -39.37
C ASP A 735 -10.74 -19.42 -38.63
N GLU A 736 -10.35 -20.28 -37.67
CA GLU A 736 -11.31 -20.96 -36.79
C GLU A 736 -11.93 -20.06 -35.72
N ILE A 737 -11.31 -18.92 -35.41
CA ILE A 737 -11.78 -18.00 -34.37
C ILE A 737 -12.90 -17.15 -34.97
N PRO A 738 -14.13 -17.18 -34.40
CA PRO A 738 -15.19 -16.28 -34.83
C PRO A 738 -14.78 -14.82 -34.68
N SER A 739 -15.20 -13.97 -35.61
CA SER A 739 -14.91 -12.54 -35.56
C SER A 739 -15.49 -11.91 -34.28
N PHE A 740 -14.71 -11.06 -33.63
CA PHE A 740 -15.13 -10.26 -32.49
C PHE A 740 -14.56 -8.84 -32.61
N PHE A 741 -15.29 -7.85 -32.09
CA PHE A 741 -14.90 -6.45 -32.19
C PHE A 741 -14.83 -5.85 -30.79
N VAL A 742 -13.63 -5.44 -30.38
CA VAL A 742 -13.38 -4.85 -29.07
C VAL A 742 -12.75 -3.47 -29.24
N SER A 743 -13.22 -2.49 -28.47
CA SER A 743 -12.66 -1.15 -28.38
C SER A 743 -12.19 -0.86 -26.96
N LYS A 744 -11.03 -0.19 -26.85
CA LYS A 744 -10.44 0.27 -25.60
C LYS A 744 -10.23 1.77 -25.69
N LYS A 745 -10.78 2.52 -24.74
CA LYS A 745 -10.59 3.96 -24.61
C LYS A 745 -10.22 4.33 -23.17
N GLU A 746 -9.66 5.51 -23.00
CA GLU A 746 -9.23 6.03 -21.70
C GLU A 746 -9.79 7.44 -21.49
N ILE A 747 -10.18 7.73 -20.25
CA ILE A 747 -10.64 9.05 -19.82
C ILE A 747 -9.93 9.44 -18.53
N SER A 748 -9.47 10.69 -18.46
CA SER A 748 -8.89 11.26 -17.23
C SER A 748 -9.98 11.42 -16.16
N VAL A 749 -9.74 10.85 -14.99
CA VAL A 749 -10.66 10.88 -13.85
C VAL A 749 -9.85 11.17 -12.59
N PRO A 750 -10.08 12.33 -11.93
CA PRO A 750 -9.40 12.66 -10.67
C PRO A 750 -9.51 11.54 -9.64
N TRP A 751 -8.48 11.37 -8.81
CA TRP A 751 -8.43 10.31 -7.78
C TRP A 751 -9.67 10.28 -6.89
N GLU A 752 -10.16 11.44 -6.51
CA GLU A 752 -11.34 11.63 -5.65
C GLU A 752 -12.66 11.27 -6.37
N ALA A 753 -12.69 11.36 -7.70
CA ALA A 753 -13.87 11.13 -8.53
C ALA A 753 -14.03 9.66 -8.96
N LYS A 754 -12.96 8.85 -8.99
CA LYS A 754 -13.01 7.43 -9.39
C LYS A 754 -14.05 6.62 -8.62
N GLY A 755 -14.12 6.79 -7.30
CA GLY A 755 -15.10 6.10 -6.46
C GLY A 755 -16.54 6.52 -6.77
N ARG A 756 -16.76 7.80 -7.09
CA ARG A 756 -18.06 8.34 -7.49
C ARG A 756 -18.53 7.75 -8.82
N VAL A 757 -17.63 7.66 -9.81
CA VAL A 757 -17.92 7.07 -11.12
C VAL A 757 -18.42 5.64 -10.97
N ILE A 758 -17.71 4.80 -10.20
CA ILE A 758 -18.13 3.41 -9.97
C ILE A 758 -19.45 3.34 -9.21
N ARG A 759 -19.65 4.16 -8.17
CA ARG A 759 -20.90 4.19 -7.40
C ARG A 759 -22.10 4.52 -8.28
N VAL A 760 -22.02 5.61 -9.05
CA VAL A 760 -23.13 6.05 -9.91
C VAL A 760 -23.44 5.00 -10.98
N LEU A 761 -22.42 4.44 -11.64
CA LEU A 761 -22.64 3.38 -12.63
C LEU A 761 -23.27 2.11 -12.03
N THR A 762 -22.93 1.78 -10.78
CA THR A 762 -23.53 0.64 -10.07
C THR A 762 -24.99 0.90 -9.66
N GLU A 763 -25.36 2.16 -9.40
CA GLU A 763 -26.74 2.54 -9.05
C GLU A 763 -27.66 2.68 -10.28
N THR A 764 -27.10 3.04 -11.44
CA THR A 764 -27.90 3.35 -12.64
C THR A 764 -28.15 2.17 -13.57
N GLU A 765 -27.32 1.12 -13.52
CA GLU A 765 -27.34 0.02 -14.49
C GLU A 765 -27.95 -1.26 -13.87
N GLN A 766 -28.75 -2.00 -14.65
CA GLN A 766 -29.50 -3.16 -14.14
C GLN A 766 -28.77 -4.50 -14.36
N GLU A 767 -28.31 -4.79 -15.59
CA GLU A 767 -27.59 -6.02 -15.92
C GLU A 767 -26.07 -5.82 -15.88
N MET A 768 -25.46 -6.10 -14.73
CA MET A 768 -24.04 -5.86 -14.52
C MET A 768 -23.31 -6.96 -13.75
N GLN A 769 -21.99 -7.04 -13.96
CA GLN A 769 -21.04 -7.89 -13.25
C GLN A 769 -19.96 -7.04 -12.59
N LEU A 770 -19.78 -7.23 -11.28
CA LEU A 770 -18.86 -6.45 -10.42
C LEU A 770 -17.63 -7.25 -10.00
N LEU A 771 -17.02 -7.99 -10.94
CA LEU A 771 -15.83 -8.81 -10.65
C LEU A 771 -14.58 -7.94 -10.44
N ASP A 772 -14.38 -6.97 -11.33
CA ASP A 772 -13.29 -5.99 -11.30
C ASP A 772 -13.72 -4.78 -12.16
N GLY A 773 -14.04 -3.66 -11.51
CA GLY A 773 -14.77 -2.55 -12.15
C GLY A 773 -16.27 -2.84 -12.34
N VAL A 774 -16.91 -2.10 -13.25
CA VAL A 774 -18.34 -2.26 -13.58
C VAL A 774 -18.47 -2.73 -15.02
N LYS A 775 -18.82 -4.01 -15.22
CA LYS A 775 -19.15 -4.58 -16.54
C LYS A 775 -20.65 -4.58 -16.74
N VAL A 776 -21.15 -3.90 -17.75
CA VAL A 776 -22.56 -3.78 -18.10
C VAL A 776 -22.83 -4.51 -19.41
N PHE A 777 -23.88 -5.32 -19.43
CA PHE A 777 -24.30 -6.05 -20.61
C PHE A 777 -25.39 -5.27 -21.36
N HIS A 778 -25.28 -5.27 -22.68
CA HIS A 778 -26.24 -4.69 -23.63
C HIS A 778 -26.69 -5.80 -24.60
N ASN A 779 -27.80 -5.59 -25.32
CA ASN A 779 -28.31 -6.60 -26.25
C ASN A 779 -27.29 -7.00 -27.33
N ASP A 780 -26.51 -6.03 -27.82
CA ASP A 780 -25.57 -6.21 -28.93
C ASP A 780 -24.09 -6.17 -28.50
N GLY A 781 -23.80 -6.26 -27.20
CA GLY A 781 -22.43 -6.12 -26.69
C GLY A 781 -22.30 -5.94 -25.18
N TRP A 782 -21.11 -5.56 -24.71
CA TRP A 782 -20.87 -5.21 -23.32
C TRP A 782 -19.89 -4.04 -23.20
N ALA A 783 -19.92 -3.35 -22.06
CA ALA A 783 -18.95 -2.31 -21.72
C ALA A 783 -18.44 -2.51 -20.29
N LEU A 784 -17.15 -2.39 -20.07
CA LEU A 784 -16.46 -2.50 -18.79
C LEU A 784 -15.76 -1.19 -18.48
N VAL A 785 -16.14 -0.57 -17.37
CA VAL A 785 -15.46 0.60 -16.81
C VAL A 785 -14.52 0.14 -15.71
N LEU A 786 -13.22 0.32 -15.92
CA LEU A 786 -12.16 -0.12 -15.02
C LEU A 786 -11.31 1.08 -14.57
N PRO A 787 -11.31 1.45 -13.28
CA PRO A 787 -10.46 2.51 -12.76
C PRO A 787 -9.01 2.05 -12.68
N ASP A 788 -8.06 2.87 -13.14
CA ASP A 788 -6.64 2.52 -13.06
C ASP A 788 -6.12 2.65 -11.60
N PRO A 789 -5.31 1.70 -11.10
CA PRO A 789 -4.81 1.73 -9.73
C PRO A 789 -3.64 2.70 -9.48
N GLU A 790 -3.00 3.24 -10.53
CA GLU A 790 -1.75 4.03 -10.47
C GLU A 790 -1.86 5.41 -11.10
N GLU A 791 -2.70 5.56 -12.13
CA GLU A 791 -2.86 6.79 -12.89
C GLU A 791 -4.25 7.36 -12.68
N PRO A 792 -4.47 8.69 -12.66
CA PRO A 792 -5.78 9.32 -12.48
C PRO A 792 -6.66 9.18 -13.75
N VAL A 793 -6.89 7.95 -14.20
CA VAL A 793 -7.62 7.60 -15.41
C VAL A 793 -8.56 6.42 -15.15
N CYS A 794 -9.62 6.33 -15.95
CA CYS A 794 -10.47 5.15 -16.06
C CYS A 794 -10.38 4.62 -17.50
N ARG A 795 -10.20 3.31 -17.64
CA ARG A 795 -10.19 2.62 -18.93
C ARG A 795 -11.57 2.02 -19.19
N VAL A 796 -12.09 2.26 -20.38
CA VAL A 796 -13.37 1.72 -20.85
C VAL A 796 -13.06 0.70 -21.93
N PHE A 797 -13.41 -0.56 -21.67
CA PHE A 797 -13.37 -1.65 -22.64
C PHE A 797 -14.78 -1.92 -23.12
N SER A 798 -14.96 -2.25 -24.38
CA SER A 798 -16.28 -2.57 -24.93
C SER A 798 -16.15 -3.60 -26.02
N GLU A 799 -17.16 -4.47 -26.13
CA GLU A 799 -17.29 -5.44 -27.21
C GLU A 799 -18.66 -5.25 -27.86
N GLY A 800 -18.74 -5.39 -29.17
CA GLY A 800 -19.99 -5.28 -29.92
C GLY A 800 -20.06 -6.26 -31.08
N ALA A 801 -21.28 -6.47 -31.59
CA ALA A 801 -21.51 -7.28 -32.80
C ALA A 801 -20.81 -6.71 -34.06
N SER A 802 -20.51 -5.40 -34.05
CA SER A 802 -19.69 -4.72 -35.06
C SER A 802 -18.71 -3.75 -34.38
N MET A 803 -17.69 -3.31 -35.12
CA MET A 803 -16.75 -2.30 -34.62
C MET A 803 -17.45 -0.97 -34.28
N GLU A 804 -18.46 -0.59 -35.06
CA GLU A 804 -19.25 0.63 -34.84
C GLU A 804 -20.03 0.56 -33.51
N ILE A 805 -20.61 -0.60 -33.18
CA ILE A 805 -21.30 -0.81 -31.90
C ILE A 805 -20.31 -0.78 -30.74
N ALA A 806 -19.16 -1.44 -30.87
CA ALA A 806 -18.13 -1.43 -29.84
C ALA A 806 -17.66 0.01 -29.54
N GLU A 807 -17.33 0.79 -30.57
CA GLU A 807 -16.91 2.19 -30.41
C GLU A 807 -18.02 3.07 -29.82
N SER A 808 -19.27 2.88 -30.27
CA SER A 808 -20.43 3.62 -29.76
C SER A 808 -20.67 3.34 -28.27
N LEU A 809 -20.54 2.08 -27.84
CA LEU A 809 -20.63 1.71 -26.43
C LEU A 809 -19.50 2.35 -25.62
N ALA A 810 -18.26 2.33 -26.12
CA ALA A 810 -17.15 3.00 -25.43
C ALA A 810 -17.42 4.50 -25.26
N ASP A 811 -17.88 5.19 -26.31
CA ASP A 811 -18.18 6.63 -26.27
C ASP A 811 -19.36 6.96 -25.36
N LEU A 812 -20.39 6.11 -25.32
CA LEU A 812 -21.51 6.24 -24.40
C LEU A 812 -21.03 6.28 -22.95
N TYR A 813 -20.15 5.35 -22.56
CA TYR A 813 -19.63 5.30 -21.19
C TYR A 813 -18.61 6.40 -20.89
N ILE A 814 -17.78 6.82 -21.86
CA ILE A 814 -16.93 8.00 -21.69
C ILE A 814 -17.78 9.23 -21.39
N LYS A 815 -18.84 9.47 -22.18
CA LYS A 815 -19.75 10.59 -21.97
C LYS A 815 -20.45 10.52 -20.61
N LYS A 816 -20.95 9.35 -20.22
CA LYS A 816 -21.52 9.14 -18.87
C LYS A 816 -20.50 9.47 -17.77
N ILE A 817 -19.25 9.04 -17.91
CA ILE A 817 -18.18 9.32 -16.95
C ILE A 817 -17.91 10.82 -16.88
N SER A 818 -17.81 11.52 -18.01
CA SER A 818 -17.67 12.98 -18.05
C SER A 818 -18.82 13.70 -17.34
N GLU A 819 -20.07 13.31 -17.61
CA GLU A 819 -21.24 13.90 -16.94
C GLU A 819 -21.25 13.68 -15.42
N ILE A 820 -20.68 12.56 -14.93
CA ILE A 820 -20.53 12.29 -13.49
C ILE A 820 -19.44 13.15 -12.87
N ILE A 821 -18.38 13.44 -13.61
CA ILE A 821 -17.27 14.31 -13.18
C ILE A 821 -17.75 15.76 -13.10
N ASP A 822 -18.46 16.26 -14.12
CA ASP A 822 -18.88 17.66 -14.24
C ASP A 822 -19.99 18.08 -13.26
N LYS A 823 -20.72 17.12 -12.67
CA LYS A 823 -21.73 17.38 -11.63
C LYS A 823 -21.14 17.62 -10.22
N SER A 824 -19.83 17.88 -10.12
CA SER A 824 -19.09 18.09 -8.86
C SER A 824 -19.24 19.48 -8.28
#